data_AF-A0A7Y1SU27-F1
#
_entry.id   AF-A0A7Y1SU27-F1
#
_cell.length_a   1.000
_cell.length_b   1.000
_cell.length_c   1.000
_cell.angle_alpha   90.00
_cell.angle_beta   90.00
_cell.angle_gamma   90.00
#
_symmetry.space_group_name_H-M   'P 1'
#
loop_
_entity.id
_entity.type
_entity.pdbx_description
1 polymer ?
#
loop_
_entity_poly.entity_id
_entity_poly.type
_entity_poly.pdbx_seq_one_letter_code
_entity_poly.pdbx_strand_id
1 'polypeptide(L)'
;MRTRLSTLLVFVMVLTFVPLGPAAANGYWPIGEDTTLTEDYYGNIEIAADGVTLDCDGHSVTWTGDEVWFGIGMLHRTGVTVKNCVVSGDYGFGIISYFGSGNTMENNEVYGNGKGVAFHQSHDNEAVGNQVYENDENGFGTYMGNRNVLSLNEVWGNGGTGISIPRAHDSIVMNNLVHGNAEGVGLWESHDNEIIGNEVYENFWNGIALGGTGNLVEGNQVRDNGEMGIGVWGEGLAPASGNQVIGNLVTANSNDGIHICGNSDGNVVGGNSAAGNSASGITVCTDSDDNDIIGNEVYSNGAEGVALGGGHRNLAEGNQVYDNGWHGIIVWGDETSPASGIEIIGNEAVGNGVTGIMVAQATRVSLIGNHAEANGDNGIWLHEGMAVSEDSVVAGNSAYGNTHDGVRVSGSGHEVEGNVAVGNQRDGVSLIDATNCVVTGNHAEDNAKHGIFLWRADDTVVTGNTATGNAVNGIDVSGSAAVHVAGNTATGNCARPGWTCAGIRLGGSSAGVVDDNTATDNVNLSIHGQAFGIFLAGSIDNMVSNNLVARNSNDGIHLGMDSDGNTVVGNTSIDNLGDGIDLHWASNNTLSDNVVENNGHNGFSIHITSNENTLAGNRAVGNAGTGFGLAESDGNQLTDNTATGNGDTGYSLSESDGNTLAGNESVKNGSHGYDLWVSDGNTLTRNTAHHNGTGVLVINSTGSTISFNTFEENRVAVFTQGESGSSLIKGNQVLSGEYGILVGWTNPDDPYFTSGNVVRNNSVANIDNDAFSFRYMSDSTVARNTAVDSGGGIEVNDYSGGNTIRHNVVSDCNEGIKATAFAEGNAFEHNRVENSELGFFVAEYSSYNTFTKNHIEGNETGFVAKDDSVGNELVKNWFCDNGQDWWMSPDSPTIVEDNWVCENQTP
;
A
#
# COMPACT_ATOMS: atom_id res chain seq x y z
N MET A 1 -6.84 -53.87 27.35
CA MET A 1 -7.81 -54.70 28.11
C MET A 1 -8.69 -55.42 27.08
N ARG A 2 -8.62 -56.76 27.01
CA ARG A 2 -9.46 -57.70 26.21
C ARG A 2 -9.38 -57.59 24.67
N THR A 3 -9.34 -58.63 23.84
CA THR A 3 -9.23 -60.10 23.94
C THR A 3 -8.99 -60.61 22.51
N ARG A 4 -8.02 -61.50 22.29
CA ARG A 4 -7.84 -62.25 21.03
C ARG A 4 -8.92 -63.34 20.93
N LEU A 5 -9.56 -63.46 19.77
CA LEU A 5 -10.38 -64.63 19.40
C LEU A 5 -9.61 -65.44 18.37
N SER A 6 -9.22 -66.66 18.74
CA SER A 6 -8.73 -67.70 17.84
C SER A 6 -9.92 -68.52 17.37
N THR A 7 -10.04 -68.73 16.05
CA THR A 7 -11.01 -69.68 15.48
C THR A 7 -10.25 -70.83 14.86
N LEU A 8 -10.52 -72.00 15.43
CA LEU A 8 -10.06 -73.34 15.07
C LEU A 8 -10.81 -73.82 13.83
N LEU A 9 -10.11 -74.31 12.79
CA LEU A 9 -10.72 -75.18 11.79
C LEU A 9 -9.95 -76.50 11.67
N VAL A 10 -10.69 -77.58 11.88
CA VAL A 10 -10.25 -78.98 11.90
C VAL A 10 -10.26 -79.52 10.47
N PHE A 11 -9.14 -80.06 9.99
CA PHE A 11 -9.10 -80.89 8.78
C PHE A 11 -9.20 -82.37 9.13
N VAL A 12 -10.11 -83.06 8.45
CA VAL A 12 -10.38 -84.51 8.55
C VAL A 12 -9.34 -85.27 7.72
N MET A 13 -8.66 -86.22 8.38
CA MET A 13 -7.70 -87.14 7.80
C MET A 13 -8.46 -88.31 7.11
N VAL A 14 -8.30 -88.46 5.80
CA VAL A 14 -8.64 -89.70 5.07
C VAL A 14 -7.33 -90.43 4.77
N LEU A 15 -7.13 -91.56 5.43
CA LEU A 15 -6.04 -92.50 5.15
C LEU A 15 -6.45 -93.43 4.00
N THR A 16 -5.73 -93.39 2.88
CA THR A 16 -5.63 -94.53 1.96
C THR A 16 -4.19 -94.74 1.49
N PHE A 17 -3.74 -95.96 1.76
CA PHE A 17 -2.53 -96.69 1.36
C PHE A 17 -1.59 -96.09 0.30
N VAL A 18 -0.31 -96.03 0.68
CA VAL A 18 0.89 -95.90 -0.15
C VAL A 18 1.07 -97.12 -1.08
N PRO A 19 1.46 -96.92 -2.35
CA PRO A 19 2.44 -97.77 -3.00
C PRO A 19 3.78 -97.03 -3.12
N LEU A 20 4.85 -97.69 -2.68
CA LEU A 20 6.24 -97.25 -2.88
C LEU A 20 6.55 -97.18 -4.39
N GLY A 21 6.56 -95.96 -4.93
CA GLY A 21 7.26 -95.54 -6.16
C GLY A 21 8.70 -95.13 -5.85
N PRO A 22 9.57 -94.84 -6.85
CA PRO A 22 11.02 -94.86 -6.69
C PRO A 22 11.50 -93.81 -5.69
N ALA A 23 12.63 -94.07 -5.05
CA ALA A 23 13.29 -93.16 -4.13
C ALA A 23 13.40 -91.76 -4.74
N ALA A 24 12.91 -90.73 -4.04
CA ALA A 24 13.11 -89.33 -4.37
C ALA A 24 14.57 -89.11 -4.78
N ALA A 25 14.76 -88.55 -5.97
CA ALA A 25 16.07 -88.20 -6.49
C ALA A 25 16.62 -87.00 -5.69
N ASN A 26 17.14 -87.26 -4.51
CA ASN A 26 17.69 -86.22 -3.65
C ASN A 26 19.01 -85.70 -4.23
N GLY A 27 19.16 -84.37 -4.33
CA GLY A 27 20.43 -83.73 -4.70
C GLY A 27 20.34 -82.75 -5.87
N TYR A 28 21.36 -82.73 -6.72
CA TYR A 28 21.46 -81.84 -7.88
C TYR A 28 20.87 -82.50 -9.13
N TRP A 29 19.93 -81.82 -9.82
CA TRP A 29 19.27 -82.34 -11.02
C TRP A 29 19.44 -81.40 -12.23
N PRO A 30 20.25 -81.79 -13.23
CA PRO A 30 20.30 -81.09 -14.51
C PRO A 30 19.14 -81.53 -15.42
N ILE A 31 18.34 -80.58 -15.90
CA ILE A 31 17.22 -80.78 -16.83
C ILE A 31 17.59 -80.27 -18.23
N GLY A 32 17.52 -81.13 -19.24
CA GLY A 32 17.88 -80.79 -20.63
C GLY A 32 16.73 -80.78 -21.63
N GLU A 33 15.50 -81.03 -21.19
CA GLU A 33 14.28 -81.12 -22.01
C GLU A 33 13.06 -80.65 -21.22
N ASP A 34 11.96 -80.36 -21.91
CA ASP A 34 10.70 -79.93 -21.27
C ASP A 34 10.30 -80.94 -20.18
N THR A 35 10.09 -80.43 -18.97
CA THR A 35 9.89 -81.26 -17.79
C THR A 35 8.72 -80.73 -16.97
N THR A 36 7.82 -81.64 -16.60
CA THR A 36 6.75 -81.37 -15.63
C THR A 36 7.03 -82.17 -14.36
N LEU A 37 7.08 -81.51 -13.20
CA LEU A 37 7.19 -82.23 -11.93
C LEU A 37 5.88 -82.96 -11.63
N THR A 38 5.99 -84.17 -11.07
CA THR A 38 4.83 -84.98 -10.67
C THR A 38 4.78 -85.23 -9.16
N GLU A 39 5.80 -84.75 -8.44
CA GLU A 39 5.94 -84.83 -6.99
C GLU A 39 6.91 -83.74 -6.51
N ASP A 40 6.91 -83.48 -5.20
CA ASP A 40 7.86 -82.55 -4.57
C ASP A 40 9.31 -83.02 -4.76
N TYR A 41 10.19 -82.08 -5.10
CA TYR A 41 11.60 -82.29 -5.31
C TYR A 41 12.43 -81.81 -4.13
N TYR A 42 13.30 -82.68 -3.60
CA TYR A 42 14.19 -82.39 -2.48
C TYR A 42 15.63 -82.23 -2.98
N GLY A 43 16.05 -81.01 -3.31
CA GLY A 43 17.33 -80.76 -3.98
C GLY A 43 17.38 -79.42 -4.70
N ASN A 44 18.34 -79.25 -5.60
CA ASN A 44 18.41 -78.10 -6.50
C ASN A 44 18.39 -78.52 -7.97
N ILE A 45 17.72 -77.73 -8.81
CA ILE A 45 17.50 -77.99 -10.23
C ILE A 45 18.34 -77.02 -11.05
N GLU A 46 19.11 -77.50 -12.02
CA GLU A 46 19.77 -76.68 -13.03
C GLU A 46 19.15 -76.95 -14.41
N ILE A 47 18.70 -75.91 -15.09
CA ILE A 47 18.29 -76.02 -16.49
C ILE A 47 19.55 -76.01 -17.37
N ALA A 48 19.81 -77.14 -18.03
CA ALA A 48 21.03 -77.43 -18.78
C ALA A 48 20.89 -77.20 -20.30
N ALA A 49 19.71 -76.82 -20.79
CA ALA A 49 19.45 -76.54 -22.21
C ALA A 49 18.64 -75.25 -22.42
N ASP A 50 18.80 -74.66 -23.60
CA ASP A 50 18.04 -73.48 -24.04
C ASP A 50 16.65 -73.88 -24.54
N GLY A 51 15.67 -72.96 -24.46
CA GLY A 51 14.33 -73.17 -25.03
C GLY A 51 13.46 -74.20 -24.31
N VAL A 52 13.81 -74.54 -23.06
CA VAL A 52 13.15 -75.59 -22.26
C VAL A 52 12.16 -74.99 -21.28
N THR A 53 11.05 -75.68 -21.06
CA THR A 53 10.09 -75.39 -19.98
C THR A 53 10.24 -76.34 -18.80
N LEU A 54 10.41 -75.79 -17.60
CA LEU A 54 10.14 -76.46 -16.34
C LEU A 54 8.77 -76.00 -15.82
N ASP A 55 7.81 -76.92 -15.75
CA ASP A 55 6.51 -76.71 -15.12
C ASP A 55 6.47 -77.54 -13.84
N CYS A 56 6.44 -76.92 -12.67
CA CYS A 56 6.37 -77.69 -11.43
C CYS A 56 4.96 -78.19 -11.11
N ASP A 57 3.92 -77.79 -11.85
CA ASP A 57 2.52 -78.18 -11.59
C ASP A 57 2.09 -77.96 -10.12
N GLY A 58 2.64 -76.93 -9.46
CA GLY A 58 2.42 -76.61 -8.05
C GLY A 58 3.27 -77.40 -7.05
N HIS A 59 4.15 -78.29 -7.51
CA HIS A 59 5.08 -79.03 -6.66
C HIS A 59 6.23 -78.17 -6.16
N SER A 60 6.75 -78.55 -4.98
CA SER A 60 7.80 -77.82 -4.31
C SER A 60 9.20 -78.27 -4.69
N VAL A 61 10.14 -77.32 -4.70
CA VAL A 61 11.59 -77.54 -4.79
C VAL A 61 12.18 -77.06 -3.48
N THR A 62 12.59 -78.01 -2.62
CA THR A 62 13.03 -77.71 -1.25
C THR A 62 14.34 -78.37 -0.86
N TRP A 63 15.04 -77.74 0.10
CA TRP A 63 16.30 -78.22 0.62
C TRP A 63 16.38 -78.04 2.13
N THR A 64 17.00 -78.99 2.83
CA THR A 64 17.20 -78.95 4.29
C THR A 64 18.66 -79.26 4.68
N GLY A 65 19.61 -79.02 3.76
CA GLY A 65 21.04 -79.26 3.95
C GLY A 65 21.84 -77.96 4.08
N ASP A 66 23.17 -78.03 3.95
CA ASP A 66 24.02 -76.83 3.93
C ASP A 66 23.65 -75.90 2.76
N GLU A 67 23.88 -74.59 2.94
CA GLU A 67 23.54 -73.54 1.98
C GLU A 67 24.09 -73.85 0.57
N VAL A 68 23.18 -73.86 -0.41
CA VAL A 68 23.47 -74.07 -1.83
C VAL A 68 23.12 -72.81 -2.62
N TRP A 69 23.84 -72.54 -3.70
CA TRP A 69 23.76 -71.25 -4.38
C TRP A 69 22.37 -70.94 -4.96
N PHE A 70 21.63 -71.94 -5.44
CA PHE A 70 20.28 -71.75 -5.98
C PHE A 70 19.35 -72.94 -5.77
N GLY A 71 18.03 -72.69 -5.76
CA GLY A 71 16.98 -73.70 -5.84
C GLY A 71 16.73 -74.15 -7.28
N ILE A 72 16.40 -73.20 -8.16
CA ILE A 72 16.28 -73.42 -9.62
C ILE A 72 17.22 -72.45 -10.34
N GLY A 73 18.18 -72.98 -11.10
CA GLY A 73 19.24 -72.20 -11.75
C GLY A 73 19.23 -72.34 -13.28
N MET A 74 19.36 -71.22 -13.96
CA MET A 74 19.53 -71.11 -15.41
C MET A 74 20.87 -70.42 -15.70
N LEU A 75 21.93 -71.21 -15.82
CA LEU A 75 23.29 -70.70 -16.01
C LEU A 75 23.63 -70.62 -17.50
N HIS A 76 23.78 -69.41 -18.04
CA HIS A 76 24.02 -69.13 -19.46
C HIS A 76 22.95 -69.68 -20.40
N ARG A 77 21.68 -69.71 -19.95
CA ARG A 77 20.56 -70.26 -20.73
C ARG A 77 19.71 -69.17 -21.35
N THR A 78 19.16 -69.48 -22.51
CA THR A 78 18.27 -68.58 -23.27
C THR A 78 16.92 -69.22 -23.54
N GLY A 79 15.84 -68.45 -23.49
CA GLY A 79 14.51 -68.91 -23.88
C GLY A 79 13.88 -69.95 -22.93
N VAL A 80 14.33 -70.02 -21.68
CA VAL A 80 13.84 -70.97 -20.69
C VAL A 80 12.58 -70.44 -20.01
N THR A 81 11.58 -71.28 -19.77
CA THR A 81 10.41 -70.96 -18.95
C THR A 81 10.40 -71.78 -17.67
N VAL A 82 10.32 -71.13 -16.50
CA VAL A 82 10.11 -71.77 -15.20
C VAL A 82 8.76 -71.32 -14.66
N LYS A 83 7.84 -72.25 -14.41
CA LYS A 83 6.49 -71.90 -13.99
C LYS A 83 5.85 -72.83 -12.98
N ASN A 84 4.89 -72.28 -12.23
CA ASN A 84 4.08 -72.97 -11.24
C ASN A 84 4.92 -73.69 -10.16
N CYS A 85 6.11 -73.18 -9.83
CA CYS A 85 7.02 -73.78 -8.86
C CYS A 85 6.91 -73.13 -7.48
N VAL A 86 6.95 -73.95 -6.42
CA VAL A 86 7.09 -73.48 -5.03
C VAL A 86 8.52 -73.71 -4.57
N VAL A 87 9.31 -72.67 -4.33
CA VAL A 87 10.76 -72.78 -4.05
C VAL A 87 11.10 -72.22 -2.67
N SER A 88 11.55 -73.09 -1.76
CA SER A 88 11.95 -72.69 -0.40
C SER A 88 12.97 -73.67 0.21
N GLY A 89 13.94 -73.20 0.99
CA GLY A 89 14.89 -74.11 1.63
C GLY A 89 16.27 -73.51 1.92
N ASP A 90 16.32 -72.25 2.35
CA ASP A 90 17.55 -71.53 2.67
C ASP A 90 18.56 -71.54 1.49
N TYR A 91 18.07 -71.49 0.24
CA TYR A 91 18.93 -71.33 -0.93
C TYR A 91 19.53 -69.92 -0.95
N GLY A 92 20.76 -69.75 -1.46
CA GLY A 92 21.32 -68.41 -1.69
C GLY A 92 20.44 -67.57 -2.63
N PHE A 93 19.86 -68.21 -3.65
CA PHE A 93 18.81 -67.68 -4.53
C PHE A 93 17.70 -68.72 -4.72
N GLY A 94 16.43 -68.37 -4.57
CA GLY A 94 15.33 -69.29 -4.88
C GLY A 94 15.35 -69.68 -6.37
N ILE A 95 15.19 -68.70 -7.25
CA ILE A 95 15.28 -68.88 -8.70
C ILE A 95 16.27 -67.87 -9.28
N ILE A 96 17.23 -68.32 -10.10
CA ILE A 96 18.23 -67.43 -10.72
C ILE A 96 18.44 -67.70 -12.22
N SER A 97 18.44 -66.63 -13.02
CA SER A 97 19.06 -66.58 -14.34
C SER A 97 20.40 -65.86 -14.24
N TYR A 98 21.48 -66.51 -14.67
CA TYR A 98 22.84 -65.97 -14.62
C TYR A 98 23.44 -65.94 -16.03
N PHE A 99 23.77 -64.76 -16.55
CA PHE A 99 24.17 -64.56 -17.96
C PHE A 99 23.19 -65.15 -18.99
N GLY A 100 21.89 -65.13 -18.69
CA GLY A 100 20.84 -65.65 -19.55
C GLY A 100 20.08 -64.55 -20.30
N SER A 101 19.26 -64.94 -21.28
CA SER A 101 18.41 -63.97 -22.00
C SER A 101 17.10 -64.58 -22.48
N GLY A 102 16.03 -63.78 -22.56
CA GLY A 102 14.74 -64.28 -23.04
C GLY A 102 14.11 -65.35 -22.15
N ASN A 103 14.48 -65.42 -20.88
CA ASN A 103 13.92 -66.39 -19.94
C ASN A 103 12.65 -65.83 -19.29
N THR A 104 11.70 -66.71 -18.97
CA THR A 104 10.42 -66.38 -18.36
C THR A 104 10.24 -67.09 -17.03
N MET A 105 9.89 -66.35 -15.99
CA MET A 105 9.48 -66.87 -14.68
C MET A 105 8.01 -66.52 -14.47
N GLU A 106 7.15 -67.53 -14.47
CA GLU A 106 5.70 -67.33 -14.48
C GLU A 106 5.02 -68.04 -13.31
N ASN A 107 4.22 -67.32 -12.53
CA ASN A 107 3.38 -67.89 -11.46
C ASN A 107 4.14 -68.79 -10.45
N ASN A 108 5.36 -68.40 -10.07
CA ASN A 108 6.14 -69.12 -9.05
C ASN A 108 5.95 -68.51 -7.66
N GLU A 109 6.01 -69.34 -6.63
CA GLU A 109 5.99 -68.97 -5.21
C GLU A 109 7.39 -69.18 -4.62
N VAL A 110 8.07 -68.13 -4.17
CA VAL A 110 9.49 -68.18 -3.77
C VAL A 110 9.68 -67.51 -2.41
N TYR A 111 10.02 -68.31 -1.39
CA TYR A 111 10.11 -67.82 -0.01
C TYR A 111 11.13 -68.57 0.85
N GLY A 112 11.55 -67.97 1.97
CA GLY A 112 12.46 -68.62 2.94
C GLY A 112 13.83 -68.95 2.33
N ASN A 113 14.36 -68.04 1.53
CA ASN A 113 15.67 -68.13 0.89
C ASN A 113 16.51 -66.89 1.23
N GLY A 114 17.80 -66.91 0.91
CA GLY A 114 18.66 -65.73 0.96
C GLY A 114 18.10 -64.61 0.07
N LYS A 115 17.96 -64.89 -1.24
CA LYS A 115 17.28 -64.02 -2.21
C LYS A 115 16.16 -64.78 -2.90
N GLY A 116 15.09 -64.10 -3.28
CA GLY A 116 13.97 -64.72 -3.98
C GLY A 116 14.29 -65.05 -5.45
N VAL A 117 13.93 -64.16 -6.36
CA VAL A 117 14.12 -64.34 -7.81
C VAL A 117 15.15 -63.34 -8.34
N ALA A 118 16.10 -63.81 -9.16
CA ALA A 118 17.17 -62.96 -9.68
C ALA A 118 17.46 -63.12 -11.18
N PHE A 119 17.57 -61.97 -11.87
CA PHE A 119 18.18 -61.81 -13.18
C PHE A 119 19.57 -61.18 -13.02
N HIS A 120 20.62 -62.00 -12.91
CA HIS A 120 21.98 -61.51 -12.73
C HIS A 120 22.73 -61.51 -14.07
N GLN A 121 23.20 -60.33 -14.51
CA GLN A 121 23.81 -60.09 -15.82
C GLN A 121 23.00 -60.72 -16.97
N SER A 122 21.67 -60.73 -16.79
CA SER A 122 20.72 -61.37 -17.70
C SER A 122 19.80 -60.32 -18.29
N HIS A 123 19.51 -60.42 -19.58
CA HIS A 123 18.82 -59.38 -20.34
C HIS A 123 17.56 -59.91 -21.03
N ASP A 124 16.59 -59.04 -21.33
CA ASP A 124 15.40 -59.42 -22.11
C ASP A 124 14.57 -60.54 -21.43
N ASN A 125 14.57 -60.61 -20.10
CA ASN A 125 13.82 -61.64 -19.36
C ASN A 125 12.50 -61.09 -18.82
N GLU A 126 11.56 -61.98 -18.57
CA GLU A 126 10.22 -61.64 -18.07
C GLU A 126 9.93 -62.40 -16.77
N ALA A 127 9.43 -61.70 -15.77
CA ALA A 127 8.84 -62.31 -14.59
C ALA A 127 7.41 -61.81 -14.40
N VAL A 128 6.46 -62.73 -14.44
CA VAL A 128 5.03 -62.42 -14.41
C VAL A 128 4.27 -63.25 -13.39
N GLY A 129 3.44 -62.61 -12.57
CA GLY A 129 2.52 -63.32 -11.66
C GLY A 129 3.20 -64.06 -10.50
N ASN A 130 4.46 -63.78 -10.19
CA ASN A 130 5.20 -64.49 -9.14
C ASN A 130 4.90 -63.91 -7.75
N GLN A 131 4.90 -64.76 -6.75
CA GLN A 131 4.81 -64.41 -5.33
C GLN A 131 6.18 -64.61 -4.69
N VAL A 132 6.79 -63.53 -4.19
CA VAL A 132 8.18 -63.56 -3.70
C VAL A 132 8.25 -62.91 -2.32
N TYR A 133 8.42 -63.72 -1.28
CA TYR A 133 8.20 -63.22 0.08
C TYR A 133 9.03 -63.89 1.17
N GLU A 134 9.16 -63.24 2.33
CA GLU A 134 9.87 -63.77 3.51
C GLU A 134 11.27 -64.34 3.18
N ASN A 135 12.00 -63.69 2.28
CA ASN A 135 13.42 -63.98 2.03
C ASN A 135 14.32 -63.09 2.90
N ASP A 136 15.52 -63.56 3.24
CA ASP A 136 16.42 -62.88 4.19
C ASP A 136 16.97 -61.56 3.64
N GLU A 137 17.19 -61.47 2.33
CA GLU A 137 17.66 -60.29 1.61
C GLU A 137 16.57 -59.78 0.62
N ASN A 138 16.94 -59.52 -0.64
CA ASN A 138 16.02 -58.95 -1.63
C ASN A 138 15.01 -59.99 -2.14
N GLY A 139 13.78 -59.54 -2.40
CA GLY A 139 12.74 -60.35 -3.03
C GLY A 139 13.08 -60.64 -4.49
N PHE A 140 12.94 -59.63 -5.35
CA PHE A 140 13.28 -59.69 -6.77
C PHE A 140 14.51 -58.83 -7.08
N GLY A 141 15.47 -59.33 -7.86
CA GLY A 141 16.68 -58.58 -8.24
C GLY A 141 17.04 -58.64 -9.72
N THR A 142 17.37 -57.50 -10.34
CA THR A 142 17.88 -57.39 -11.72
C THR A 142 19.31 -56.83 -11.74
N TYR A 143 20.27 -57.63 -11.28
CA TYR A 143 21.64 -57.20 -11.04
C TYR A 143 22.44 -57.06 -12.35
N MET A 144 22.70 -55.83 -12.81
CA MET A 144 23.38 -55.56 -14.10
C MET A 144 22.66 -56.20 -15.31
N GLY A 145 21.34 -56.38 -15.21
CA GLY A 145 20.49 -56.98 -16.22
C GLY A 145 19.58 -55.94 -16.86
N ASN A 146 19.50 -55.92 -18.19
CA ASN A 146 18.86 -54.82 -18.94
C ASN A 146 17.63 -55.33 -19.71
N ARG A 147 16.69 -54.45 -20.03
CA ARG A 147 15.47 -54.81 -20.78
C ARG A 147 14.68 -55.93 -20.13
N ASN A 148 14.71 -56.03 -18.80
CA ASN A 148 13.92 -57.03 -18.08
C ASN A 148 12.54 -56.46 -17.77
N VAL A 149 11.51 -57.31 -17.80
CA VAL A 149 10.13 -56.94 -17.54
C VAL A 149 9.62 -57.67 -16.30
N LEU A 150 9.22 -56.94 -15.27
CA LEU A 150 8.59 -57.47 -14.06
C LEU A 150 7.16 -56.99 -14.01
N SER A 151 6.19 -57.89 -14.14
CA SER A 151 4.78 -57.50 -14.12
C SER A 151 3.87 -58.38 -13.28
N LEU A 152 2.86 -57.79 -12.65
CA LEU A 152 1.84 -58.54 -11.89
C LEU A 152 2.41 -59.43 -10.77
N ASN A 153 3.61 -59.13 -10.27
CA ASN A 153 4.22 -59.88 -9.18
C ASN A 153 3.78 -59.30 -7.82
N GLU A 154 3.74 -60.16 -6.82
CA GLU A 154 3.47 -59.81 -5.42
C GLU A 154 4.74 -60.06 -4.61
N VAL A 155 5.30 -59.01 -4.00
CA VAL A 155 6.62 -59.06 -3.35
C VAL A 155 6.56 -58.47 -1.95
N TRP A 156 6.70 -59.30 -0.92
CA TRP A 156 6.48 -58.82 0.45
C TRP A 156 7.30 -59.48 1.57
N GLY A 157 7.44 -58.78 2.69
CA GLY A 157 8.04 -59.34 3.90
C GLY A 157 9.51 -59.75 3.76
N ASN A 158 10.22 -59.27 2.73
CA ASN A 158 11.63 -59.58 2.51
C ASN A 158 12.52 -58.67 3.37
N GLY A 159 13.63 -59.21 3.88
CA GLY A 159 14.55 -58.51 4.78
C GLY A 159 15.35 -57.38 4.12
N GLY A 160 15.42 -57.36 2.79
CA GLY A 160 16.02 -56.31 1.96
C GLY A 160 15.00 -55.57 1.08
N THR A 161 15.44 -55.07 -0.07
CA THR A 161 14.56 -54.37 -1.03
C THR A 161 13.60 -55.39 -1.67
N GLY A 162 12.31 -55.03 -1.79
CA GLY A 162 11.31 -55.84 -2.49
C GLY A 162 11.74 -56.11 -3.93
N ILE A 163 11.85 -55.05 -4.74
CA ILE A 163 12.35 -55.13 -6.13
C ILE A 163 13.61 -54.26 -6.26
N SER A 164 14.76 -54.89 -6.52
CA SER A 164 16.06 -54.24 -6.64
C SER A 164 16.57 -54.24 -8.09
N ILE A 165 16.90 -53.07 -8.62
CA ILE A 165 17.35 -52.86 -10.00
C ILE A 165 18.67 -52.10 -9.98
N PRO A 166 19.80 -52.74 -9.63
CA PRO A 166 21.09 -52.05 -9.58
C PRO A 166 21.85 -52.15 -10.91
N ARG A 167 22.40 -51.02 -11.37
CA ARG A 167 23.21 -50.87 -12.59
C ARG A 167 22.55 -51.45 -13.84
N ALA A 168 21.27 -51.20 -13.99
CA ALA A 168 20.44 -51.71 -15.08
C ALA A 168 19.81 -50.56 -15.87
N HIS A 169 19.42 -50.85 -17.11
CA HIS A 169 18.74 -49.89 -17.97
C HIS A 169 17.68 -50.52 -18.87
N ASP A 170 16.79 -49.68 -19.40
CA ASP A 170 15.67 -50.03 -20.27
C ASP A 170 14.73 -51.11 -19.68
N SER A 171 14.72 -51.30 -18.35
CA SER A 171 13.88 -52.33 -17.70
C SER A 171 12.54 -51.74 -17.26
N ILE A 172 11.51 -52.57 -17.24
CA ILE A 172 10.13 -52.17 -16.92
C ILE A 172 9.62 -52.95 -15.71
N VAL A 173 9.17 -52.24 -14.68
CA VAL A 173 8.49 -52.80 -13.52
C VAL A 173 7.07 -52.24 -13.48
N MET A 174 6.08 -53.06 -13.79
CA MET A 174 4.71 -52.58 -13.95
C MET A 174 3.63 -53.42 -13.25
N ASN A 175 2.65 -52.75 -12.66
CA ASN A 175 1.49 -53.39 -12.02
C ASN A 175 1.85 -54.46 -10.98
N ASN A 176 2.92 -54.25 -10.20
CA ASN A 176 3.32 -55.14 -9.11
C ASN A 176 2.76 -54.65 -7.77
N LEU A 177 2.56 -55.57 -6.83
CA LEU A 177 2.21 -55.30 -5.43
C LEU A 177 3.47 -55.49 -4.57
N VAL A 178 3.99 -54.42 -3.96
CA VAL A 178 5.27 -54.45 -3.22
C VAL A 178 5.09 -53.88 -1.82
N HIS A 179 5.13 -54.72 -0.78
CA HIS A 179 4.80 -54.26 0.57
C HIS A 179 5.52 -54.96 1.71
N GLY A 180 5.64 -54.31 2.87
CA GLY A 180 6.21 -54.93 4.07
C GLY A 180 7.68 -55.38 3.93
N ASN A 181 8.41 -54.87 2.94
CA ASN A 181 9.84 -55.11 2.76
C ASN A 181 10.66 -54.03 3.48
N ALA A 182 11.99 -54.18 3.57
CA ALA A 182 12.83 -53.11 4.12
C ALA A 182 12.71 -51.82 3.29
N GLU A 183 12.85 -51.93 1.97
CA GLU A 183 12.59 -50.88 0.98
C GLU A 183 11.68 -51.47 -0.11
N GLY A 184 10.79 -50.68 -0.72
CA GLY A 184 9.88 -51.18 -1.75
C GLY A 184 10.60 -51.51 -3.06
N VAL A 185 10.84 -50.48 -3.89
CA VAL A 185 11.50 -50.59 -5.21
C VAL A 185 12.73 -49.69 -5.25
N GLY A 186 13.90 -50.24 -5.53
CA GLY A 186 15.18 -49.48 -5.50
C GLY A 186 15.97 -49.56 -6.82
N LEU A 187 16.33 -48.40 -7.37
CA LEU A 187 17.04 -48.24 -8.66
C LEU A 187 18.43 -47.61 -8.45
N TRP A 188 19.42 -48.40 -8.04
CA TRP A 188 20.75 -47.90 -7.67
C TRP A 188 21.71 -47.87 -8.85
N GLU A 189 22.27 -46.69 -9.18
CA GLU A 189 23.16 -46.48 -10.33
C GLU A 189 22.54 -46.95 -11.68
N SER A 190 21.21 -46.83 -11.80
CA SER A 190 20.42 -47.33 -12.93
C SER A 190 19.80 -46.19 -13.73
N HIS A 191 19.66 -46.38 -15.04
CA HIS A 191 19.17 -45.32 -15.92
C HIS A 191 18.12 -45.80 -16.93
N ASP A 192 17.27 -44.89 -17.39
CA ASP A 192 16.27 -45.17 -18.43
C ASP A 192 15.36 -46.39 -18.11
N ASN A 193 14.99 -46.59 -16.85
CA ASN A 193 14.04 -47.62 -16.45
C ASN A 193 12.64 -47.04 -16.20
N GLU A 194 11.61 -47.87 -16.32
CA GLU A 194 10.21 -47.49 -16.19
C GLU A 194 9.54 -48.24 -15.02
N ILE A 195 9.01 -47.50 -14.05
CA ILE A 195 8.27 -48.01 -12.88
C ILE A 195 6.83 -47.52 -13.00
N ILE A 196 5.91 -48.39 -13.44
CA ILE A 196 4.58 -47.97 -13.92
C ILE A 196 3.43 -48.68 -13.19
N GLY A 197 2.50 -47.94 -12.59
CA GLY A 197 1.24 -48.52 -12.10
C GLY A 197 1.39 -49.52 -10.95
N ASN A 198 2.49 -49.48 -10.20
CA ASN A 198 2.72 -50.38 -9.06
C ASN A 198 2.01 -49.87 -7.79
N GLU A 199 1.65 -50.79 -6.91
CA GLU A 199 1.16 -50.49 -5.56
C GLU A 199 2.27 -50.81 -4.55
N VAL A 200 2.82 -49.77 -3.90
CA VAL A 200 3.99 -49.86 -3.02
C VAL A 200 3.65 -49.32 -1.63
N TYR A 201 3.55 -50.19 -0.62
CA TYR A 201 3.06 -49.76 0.70
C TYR A 201 3.61 -50.49 1.91
N GLU A 202 3.50 -49.89 3.10
CA GLU A 202 3.90 -50.49 4.37
C GLU A 202 5.36 -51.01 4.40
N ASN A 203 6.26 -50.47 3.55
CA ASN A 203 7.68 -50.80 3.61
C ASN A 203 8.34 -50.03 4.76
N PHE A 204 9.39 -50.59 5.36
CA PHE A 204 10.01 -50.02 6.55
C PHE A 204 10.75 -48.70 6.28
N TRP A 205 11.27 -48.51 5.07
CA TRP A 205 11.96 -47.30 4.62
C TRP A 205 11.18 -46.65 3.46
N ASN A 206 11.84 -46.37 2.34
CA ASN A 206 11.23 -45.72 1.19
C ASN A 206 10.28 -46.66 0.44
N GLY A 207 9.26 -46.07 -0.18
CA GLY A 207 8.44 -46.76 -1.16
C GLY A 207 9.24 -47.04 -2.44
N ILE A 208 9.59 -45.99 -3.17
CA ILE A 208 10.41 -46.07 -4.39
C ILE A 208 11.65 -45.19 -4.23
N ALA A 209 12.84 -45.74 -4.45
CA ALA A 209 14.11 -45.03 -4.38
C ALA A 209 14.83 -45.01 -5.75
N LEU A 210 15.13 -43.81 -6.24
CA LEU A 210 15.84 -43.55 -7.49
C LEU A 210 17.25 -43.03 -7.20
N GLY A 211 18.25 -43.85 -7.51
CA GLY A 211 19.68 -43.54 -7.35
C GLY A 211 20.45 -43.43 -8.67
N GLY A 212 19.77 -43.17 -9.78
CA GLY A 212 20.39 -42.98 -11.09
C GLY A 212 19.57 -42.06 -12.00
N THR A 213 19.86 -42.02 -13.30
CA THR A 213 19.43 -40.91 -14.19
C THR A 213 18.35 -41.32 -15.20
N GLY A 214 17.48 -40.39 -15.60
CA GLY A 214 16.59 -40.64 -16.75
C GLY A 214 15.49 -41.69 -16.53
N ASN A 215 15.23 -42.10 -15.28
CA ASN A 215 14.19 -43.08 -14.98
C ASN A 215 12.80 -42.42 -14.97
N LEU A 216 11.77 -43.18 -15.35
CA LEU A 216 10.37 -42.80 -15.32
C LEU A 216 9.64 -43.55 -14.20
N VAL A 217 8.98 -42.81 -13.31
CA VAL A 217 8.08 -43.33 -12.27
C VAL A 217 6.69 -42.77 -12.55
N GLU A 218 5.80 -43.59 -13.10
CA GLU A 218 4.49 -43.14 -13.60
C GLU A 218 3.30 -43.90 -12.99
N GLY A 219 2.30 -43.16 -12.51
CA GLY A 219 1.00 -43.76 -12.15
C GLY A 219 1.03 -44.74 -10.98
N ASN A 220 2.06 -44.72 -10.13
CA ASN A 220 2.19 -45.62 -8.98
C ASN A 220 1.38 -45.13 -7.79
N GLN A 221 0.90 -46.05 -6.96
CA GLN A 221 0.28 -45.78 -5.67
C GLN A 221 1.28 -46.11 -4.56
N VAL A 222 1.81 -45.09 -3.90
CA VAL A 222 2.88 -45.22 -2.90
C VAL A 222 2.41 -44.69 -1.56
N ARG A 223 2.14 -45.59 -0.59
CA ARG A 223 1.48 -45.19 0.66
C ARG A 223 1.97 -45.89 1.92
N ASP A 224 1.78 -45.25 3.06
CA ASP A 224 2.01 -45.84 4.38
C ASP A 224 3.44 -46.40 4.60
N ASN A 225 4.45 -45.86 3.89
CA ASN A 225 5.84 -46.28 4.06
C ASN A 225 6.52 -45.56 5.24
N GLY A 226 7.55 -46.20 5.80
CA GLY A 226 8.23 -45.76 7.03
C GLY A 226 9.17 -44.56 6.86
N GLU A 227 9.53 -44.20 5.63
CA GLU A 227 10.26 -42.97 5.30
C GLU A 227 9.58 -42.20 4.16
N MET A 228 10.30 -41.86 3.08
CA MET A 228 9.75 -41.13 1.95
C MET A 228 8.86 -42.02 1.09
N GLY A 229 7.85 -41.44 0.44
CA GLY A 229 7.11 -42.15 -0.60
C GLY A 229 8.01 -42.46 -1.79
N ILE A 230 8.44 -41.42 -2.50
CA ILE A 230 9.36 -41.51 -3.64
C ILE A 230 10.59 -40.64 -3.36
N GLY A 231 11.76 -41.27 -3.21
CA GLY A 231 13.04 -40.61 -3.04
C GLY A 231 13.84 -40.57 -4.34
N VAL A 232 14.36 -39.40 -4.70
CA VAL A 232 15.30 -39.18 -5.81
C VAL A 232 16.60 -38.69 -5.18
N TRP A 233 17.58 -39.59 -5.03
CA TRP A 233 18.77 -39.32 -4.24
C TRP A 233 20.04 -39.82 -4.94
N GLY A 234 20.97 -38.91 -5.23
CA GLY A 234 22.32 -39.24 -5.70
C GLY A 234 23.28 -39.61 -4.57
N GLU A 235 24.00 -40.72 -4.68
CA GLU A 235 25.09 -41.06 -3.75
C GLU A 235 26.47 -40.70 -4.33
N GLY A 236 27.20 -39.82 -3.65
CA GLY A 236 28.59 -39.49 -3.98
C GLY A 236 28.75 -38.69 -5.28
N LEU A 237 29.31 -39.32 -6.32
CA LEU A 237 29.55 -38.71 -7.65
C LEU A 237 28.49 -39.11 -8.69
N ALA A 238 27.45 -39.86 -8.30
CA ALA A 238 26.40 -40.34 -9.18
C ALA A 238 25.08 -39.59 -8.86
N PRO A 239 24.82 -38.43 -9.50
CA PRO A 239 23.59 -37.68 -9.28
C PRO A 239 22.39 -38.42 -9.85
N ALA A 240 21.23 -38.33 -9.19
CA ALA A 240 19.97 -38.86 -9.70
C ALA A 240 19.24 -37.79 -10.54
N SER A 241 19.85 -37.42 -11.66
CA SER A 241 19.39 -36.33 -12.54
C SER A 241 18.48 -36.78 -13.68
N GLY A 242 17.62 -35.88 -14.17
CA GLY A 242 16.82 -36.11 -15.37
C GLY A 242 15.71 -37.16 -15.21
N ASN A 243 15.35 -37.55 -13.99
CA ASN A 243 14.26 -38.47 -13.73
C ASN A 243 12.91 -37.76 -13.85
N GLN A 244 11.87 -38.53 -14.18
CA GLN A 244 10.50 -38.07 -14.33
C GLN A 244 9.61 -38.83 -13.34
N VAL A 245 8.99 -38.11 -12.40
CA VAL A 245 8.02 -38.65 -11.44
C VAL A 245 6.66 -38.06 -11.80
N ILE A 246 5.81 -38.85 -12.48
CA ILE A 246 4.62 -38.35 -13.16
C ILE A 246 3.34 -39.06 -12.70
N GLY A 247 2.29 -38.32 -12.34
CA GLY A 247 0.96 -38.91 -12.15
C GLY A 247 0.83 -39.90 -10.99
N ASN A 248 1.73 -39.88 -10.01
CA ASN A 248 1.73 -40.82 -8.89
C ASN A 248 0.81 -40.34 -7.75
N LEU A 249 0.21 -41.30 -7.04
CA LEU A 249 -0.52 -41.07 -5.79
C LEU A 249 0.37 -41.42 -4.60
N VAL A 250 0.81 -40.42 -3.84
CA VAL A 250 1.83 -40.56 -2.80
C VAL A 250 1.29 -40.10 -1.44
N THR A 251 0.86 -41.04 -0.60
CA THR A 251 0.02 -40.68 0.57
C THR A 251 0.43 -41.32 1.89
N ALA A 252 0.26 -40.60 2.99
CA ALA A 252 0.40 -41.13 4.35
C ALA A 252 1.77 -41.76 4.65
N ASN A 253 2.83 -41.34 3.97
CA ASN A 253 4.19 -41.78 4.27
C ASN A 253 4.70 -41.05 5.52
N SER A 254 5.62 -41.70 6.24
CA SER A 254 6.10 -41.21 7.54
C SER A 254 7.12 -40.08 7.42
N ASN A 255 7.54 -39.71 6.21
CA ASN A 255 8.35 -38.54 5.90
C ASN A 255 7.74 -37.80 4.69
N ASP A 256 8.55 -37.16 3.85
CA ASP A 256 8.10 -36.47 2.64
C ASP A 256 7.38 -37.41 1.66
N GLY A 257 6.43 -36.87 0.91
CA GLY A 257 5.82 -37.59 -0.21
C GLY A 257 6.85 -37.87 -1.30
N ILE A 258 7.35 -36.82 -1.93
CA ILE A 258 8.39 -36.88 -2.98
C ILE A 258 9.59 -36.04 -2.55
N HIS A 259 10.80 -36.59 -2.62
CA HIS A 259 12.00 -35.96 -2.05
C HIS A 259 13.18 -36.03 -3.03
N ILE A 260 13.73 -34.87 -3.44
CA ILE A 260 14.84 -34.74 -4.42
C ILE A 260 16.06 -34.14 -3.74
N CYS A 261 17.16 -34.90 -3.61
CA CYS A 261 18.40 -34.45 -2.97
C CYS A 261 19.67 -35.10 -3.55
N GLY A 262 20.85 -34.62 -3.14
CA GLY A 262 22.12 -35.26 -3.48
C GLY A 262 22.67 -34.84 -4.85
N ASN A 263 22.62 -33.54 -5.17
CA ASN A 263 22.95 -32.97 -6.48
C ASN A 263 22.10 -33.56 -7.62
N SER A 264 20.81 -33.77 -7.35
CA SER A 264 19.88 -34.40 -8.29
C SER A 264 19.23 -33.31 -9.14
N ASP A 265 19.94 -32.88 -10.17
CA ASP A 265 19.51 -31.77 -11.02
C ASP A 265 18.58 -32.19 -12.16
N GLY A 266 17.77 -31.28 -12.70
CA GLY A 266 17.05 -31.51 -13.94
C GLY A 266 15.91 -32.53 -13.85
N ASN A 267 15.37 -32.80 -12.66
CA ASN A 267 14.26 -33.74 -12.49
C ASN A 267 12.91 -33.05 -12.69
N VAL A 268 11.92 -33.82 -13.17
CA VAL A 268 10.54 -33.35 -13.36
C VAL A 268 9.60 -34.10 -12.43
N VAL A 269 8.87 -33.37 -11.60
CA VAL A 269 7.79 -33.89 -10.74
C VAL A 269 6.48 -33.30 -11.26
N GLY A 270 5.72 -34.10 -12.00
CA GLY A 270 4.58 -33.63 -12.79
C GLY A 270 3.25 -34.33 -12.47
N GLY A 271 2.19 -33.59 -12.16
CA GLY A 271 0.83 -34.17 -12.08
C GLY A 271 0.63 -35.20 -10.96
N ASN A 272 1.46 -35.20 -9.92
CA ASN A 272 1.34 -36.13 -8.80
C ASN A 272 0.34 -35.61 -7.76
N SER A 273 -0.25 -36.53 -6.98
CA SER A 273 -1.06 -36.20 -5.80
C SER A 273 -0.30 -36.63 -4.54
N ALA A 274 0.23 -35.67 -3.78
CA ALA A 274 1.05 -35.89 -2.59
C ALA A 274 0.30 -35.43 -1.33
N ALA A 275 -0.21 -36.37 -0.53
CA ALA A 275 -1.16 -36.03 0.52
C ALA A 275 -1.03 -36.77 1.84
N GLY A 276 -1.28 -36.07 2.95
CA GLY A 276 -1.31 -36.68 4.28
C GLY A 276 0.04 -37.24 4.75
N ASN A 277 1.14 -36.85 4.11
CA ASN A 277 2.48 -37.27 4.51
C ASN A 277 2.90 -36.52 5.77
N SER A 278 3.72 -37.15 6.62
CA SER A 278 4.02 -36.62 7.96
C SER A 278 4.87 -35.34 7.93
N ALA A 279 5.69 -35.19 6.88
CA ALA A 279 6.52 -34.02 6.62
C ALA A 279 5.97 -33.23 5.42
N SER A 280 6.78 -32.90 4.42
CA SER A 280 6.36 -32.10 3.27
C SER A 280 5.70 -32.97 2.18
N GLY A 281 4.88 -32.35 1.34
CA GLY A 281 4.34 -33.05 0.17
C GLY A 281 5.44 -33.36 -0.86
N ILE A 282 6.15 -32.31 -1.28
CA ILE A 282 7.26 -32.38 -2.25
C ILE A 282 8.42 -31.53 -1.74
N THR A 283 9.63 -32.07 -1.72
CA THR A 283 10.86 -31.36 -1.30
C THR A 283 11.94 -31.47 -2.36
N VAL A 284 12.60 -30.34 -2.66
CA VAL A 284 13.87 -30.24 -3.37
C VAL A 284 14.91 -29.70 -2.39
N CYS A 285 16.01 -30.42 -2.19
CA CYS A 285 17.10 -30.02 -1.30
C CYS A 285 17.94 -28.87 -1.85
N THR A 286 18.65 -28.21 -0.94
CA THR A 286 19.54 -27.06 -1.19
C THR A 286 20.68 -27.29 -2.18
N ASP A 287 20.98 -28.53 -2.52
CA ASP A 287 22.07 -28.92 -3.40
C ASP A 287 21.60 -29.36 -4.79
N SER A 288 20.31 -29.20 -5.12
CA SER A 288 19.72 -29.69 -6.37
C SER A 288 19.13 -28.55 -7.19
N ASP A 289 19.63 -28.36 -8.40
CA ASP A 289 19.34 -27.25 -9.33
C ASP A 289 18.42 -27.70 -10.48
N ASP A 290 17.81 -26.73 -11.16
CA ASP A 290 17.10 -26.95 -12.43
C ASP A 290 15.98 -28.01 -12.36
N ASN A 291 15.29 -28.15 -11.21
CA ASN A 291 14.19 -29.09 -11.04
C ASN A 291 12.83 -28.42 -11.27
N ASP A 292 11.94 -29.14 -11.96
CA ASP A 292 10.63 -28.68 -12.38
C ASP A 292 9.51 -29.38 -11.60
N ILE A 293 8.77 -28.63 -10.80
CA ILE A 293 7.62 -29.10 -10.03
C ILE A 293 6.35 -28.54 -10.69
N ILE A 294 5.66 -29.37 -11.48
CA ILE A 294 4.63 -28.90 -12.42
C ILE A 294 3.27 -29.58 -12.17
N GLY A 295 2.22 -28.80 -11.96
CA GLY A 295 0.84 -29.29 -12.00
C GLY A 295 0.50 -30.35 -10.94
N ASN A 296 1.18 -30.36 -9.80
CA ASN A 296 0.94 -31.32 -8.72
C ASN A 296 -0.20 -30.87 -7.80
N GLU A 297 -0.90 -31.83 -7.22
CA GLU A 297 -1.90 -31.64 -6.16
C GLU A 297 -1.26 -32.04 -4.81
N VAL A 298 -1.07 -31.07 -3.91
CA VAL A 298 -0.28 -31.26 -2.70
C VAL A 298 -1.03 -30.77 -1.46
N TYR A 299 -1.49 -31.69 -0.62
CA TYR A 299 -2.44 -31.30 0.43
C TYR A 299 -2.39 -32.09 1.74
N SER A 300 -2.83 -31.43 2.80
CA SER A 300 -2.95 -32.05 4.14
C SER A 300 -1.65 -32.70 4.66
N ASN A 301 -0.49 -32.23 4.21
CA ASN A 301 0.80 -32.70 4.70
C ASN A 301 1.16 -32.01 6.02
N GLY A 302 1.96 -32.67 6.86
CA GLY A 302 2.26 -32.20 8.22
C GLY A 302 3.16 -30.97 8.29
N ALA A 303 3.97 -30.74 7.25
CA ALA A 303 4.86 -29.59 7.12
C ALA A 303 4.48 -28.72 5.89
N GLU A 304 5.42 -28.51 4.97
CA GLU A 304 5.24 -27.68 3.78
C GLU A 304 4.44 -28.43 2.70
N GLY A 305 3.75 -27.70 1.83
CA GLY A 305 3.24 -28.29 0.60
C GLY A 305 4.40 -28.62 -0.35
N VAL A 306 4.96 -27.59 -0.97
CA VAL A 306 6.12 -27.67 -1.87
C VAL A 306 7.29 -26.88 -1.28
N ALA A 307 8.42 -27.55 -1.14
CA ALA A 307 9.62 -27.06 -0.52
C ALA A 307 10.76 -26.98 -1.55
N LEU A 308 11.22 -25.77 -1.87
CA LEU A 308 12.35 -25.51 -2.78
C LEU A 308 13.56 -24.99 -1.99
N GLY A 309 14.38 -25.89 -1.47
CA GLY A 309 15.61 -25.53 -0.78
C GLY A 309 16.72 -25.15 -1.75
N GLY A 310 17.41 -24.03 -1.47
CA GLY A 310 18.79 -23.59 -1.78
C GLY A 310 19.39 -23.72 -3.19
N GLY A 311 18.89 -24.62 -4.03
CA GLY A 311 19.31 -24.79 -5.40
C GLY A 311 18.88 -23.60 -6.27
N HIS A 312 19.52 -23.49 -7.42
CA HIS A 312 19.29 -22.45 -8.39
C HIS A 312 18.35 -22.92 -9.49
N ARG A 313 17.59 -21.99 -10.07
CA ARG A 313 16.78 -22.23 -11.28
C ARG A 313 15.74 -23.34 -11.13
N ASN A 314 15.26 -23.61 -9.92
CA ASN A 314 14.13 -24.50 -9.71
C ASN A 314 12.81 -23.78 -10.06
N LEU A 315 11.87 -24.53 -10.64
CA LEU A 315 10.57 -24.06 -11.11
C LEU A 315 9.45 -24.74 -10.30
N ALA A 316 8.50 -23.94 -9.82
CA ALA A 316 7.17 -24.42 -9.40
C ALA A 316 6.11 -23.78 -10.29
N GLU A 317 5.42 -24.59 -11.10
CA GLU A 317 4.42 -24.10 -12.04
C GLU A 317 3.07 -24.82 -11.89
N GLY A 318 1.98 -24.07 -11.76
CA GLY A 318 0.62 -24.61 -11.85
C GLY A 318 0.24 -25.63 -10.77
N ASN A 319 0.94 -25.66 -9.63
CA ASN A 319 0.65 -26.60 -8.54
C ASN A 319 -0.54 -26.12 -7.70
N GLN A 320 -1.37 -27.07 -7.26
CA GLN A 320 -2.47 -26.87 -6.32
C GLN A 320 -2.03 -27.32 -4.92
N VAL A 321 -1.82 -26.37 -4.02
CA VAL A 321 -1.17 -26.61 -2.73
C VAL A 321 -2.05 -26.11 -1.59
N TYR A 322 -2.68 -27.01 -0.86
CA TYR A 322 -3.72 -26.60 0.10
C TYR A 322 -3.78 -27.41 1.40
N ASP A 323 -4.27 -26.75 2.45
CA ASP A 323 -4.48 -27.33 3.78
C ASP A 323 -3.24 -28.02 4.38
N ASN A 324 -2.02 -27.58 4.02
CA ASN A 324 -0.78 -28.10 4.61
C ASN A 324 -0.50 -27.42 5.95
N GLY A 325 0.24 -28.11 6.83
CA GLY A 325 0.48 -27.65 8.21
C GLY A 325 1.27 -26.35 8.32
N TRP A 326 2.11 -26.05 7.33
CA TRP A 326 3.01 -24.89 7.32
C TRP A 326 2.74 -23.99 6.10
N HIS A 327 3.75 -23.69 5.28
CA HIS A 327 3.60 -22.89 4.07
C HIS A 327 3.03 -23.74 2.93
N GLY A 328 2.36 -23.08 1.99
CA GLY A 328 1.97 -23.74 0.74
C GLY A 328 3.23 -24.05 -0.07
N ILE A 329 3.86 -23.00 -0.59
CA ILE A 329 5.15 -23.08 -1.29
C ILE A 329 6.18 -22.28 -0.50
N ILE A 330 7.35 -22.86 -0.25
CA ILE A 330 8.46 -22.13 0.37
C ILE A 330 9.74 -22.30 -0.44
N VAL A 331 10.46 -21.19 -0.59
CA VAL A 331 11.86 -21.16 -1.03
C VAL A 331 12.71 -20.78 0.16
N TRP A 332 13.80 -21.50 0.42
CA TRP A 332 14.77 -21.09 1.43
C TRP A 332 16.20 -21.28 0.95
N GLY A 333 17.04 -20.25 1.06
CA GLY A 333 18.47 -20.33 0.73
C GLY A 333 19.38 -20.54 1.94
N ASP A 334 20.70 -20.45 1.70
CA ASP A 334 21.71 -20.23 2.74
C ASP A 334 22.25 -18.80 2.64
N GLU A 335 22.59 -18.17 3.77
CA GLU A 335 23.17 -16.82 3.81
C GLU A 335 24.48 -16.71 3.02
N THR A 336 25.20 -17.82 2.87
CA THR A 336 26.47 -17.85 2.11
C THR A 336 26.30 -18.14 0.63
N SER A 337 25.13 -18.67 0.23
CA SER A 337 24.79 -19.03 -1.15
C SER A 337 23.27 -18.94 -1.33
N PRO A 338 22.71 -17.72 -1.47
CA PRO A 338 21.28 -17.54 -1.68
C PRO A 338 20.80 -18.29 -2.92
N ALA A 339 19.59 -18.88 -2.83
CA ALA A 339 18.93 -19.44 -4.01
C ALA A 339 18.76 -18.34 -5.07
N SER A 340 18.79 -18.69 -6.36
CA SER A 340 18.82 -17.67 -7.40
C SER A 340 18.16 -18.12 -8.70
N GLY A 341 17.38 -17.22 -9.29
CA GLY A 341 16.63 -17.52 -10.52
C GLY A 341 15.47 -18.49 -10.30
N ILE A 342 14.85 -18.47 -9.12
CA ILE A 342 13.69 -19.30 -8.81
C ILE A 342 12.45 -18.72 -9.50
N GLU A 343 11.66 -19.59 -10.13
CA GLU A 343 10.42 -19.24 -10.80
C GLU A 343 9.24 -19.94 -10.12
N ILE A 344 8.25 -19.16 -9.66
CA ILE A 344 7.00 -19.67 -9.07
C ILE A 344 5.86 -19.04 -9.85
N ILE A 345 5.21 -19.83 -10.71
CA ILE A 345 4.31 -19.34 -11.75
C ILE A 345 2.95 -20.03 -11.66
N GLY A 346 1.87 -19.25 -11.55
CA GLY A 346 0.50 -19.76 -11.70
C GLY A 346 0.08 -20.81 -10.66
N ASN A 347 0.68 -20.83 -9.48
CA ASN A 347 0.35 -21.81 -8.43
C ASN A 347 -0.83 -21.33 -7.57
N GLU A 348 -1.60 -22.27 -7.02
CA GLU A 348 -2.65 -22.04 -6.03
C GLU A 348 -2.15 -22.48 -4.65
N ALA A 349 -2.10 -21.57 -3.69
CA ALA A 349 -1.71 -21.81 -2.30
C ALA A 349 -2.86 -21.43 -1.35
N VAL A 350 -3.67 -22.40 -0.92
CA VAL A 350 -4.95 -22.14 -0.25
C VAL A 350 -5.05 -22.81 1.12
N GLY A 351 -5.45 -22.06 2.15
CA GLY A 351 -5.77 -22.64 3.46
C GLY A 351 -4.57 -23.26 4.20
N ASN A 352 -3.34 -22.93 3.82
CA ASN A 352 -2.15 -23.45 4.49
C ASN A 352 -1.95 -22.79 5.85
N GLY A 353 -1.31 -23.50 6.78
CA GLY A 353 -1.21 -23.09 8.19
C GLY A 353 -0.41 -21.80 8.45
N VAL A 354 0.45 -21.38 7.52
CA VAL A 354 1.28 -20.17 7.62
C VAL A 354 1.15 -19.33 6.33
N THR A 355 2.23 -19.04 5.61
CA THR A 355 2.19 -18.22 4.38
C THR A 355 1.78 -19.07 3.18
N GLY A 356 0.98 -18.52 2.26
CA GLY A 356 0.69 -19.20 0.99
C GLY A 356 1.95 -19.49 0.19
N ILE A 357 2.70 -18.45 -0.16
CA ILE A 357 4.00 -18.54 -0.85
C ILE A 357 5.04 -17.71 -0.11
N MET A 358 6.08 -18.36 0.43
CA MET A 358 7.16 -17.69 1.14
C MET A 358 8.49 -17.85 0.39
N VAL A 359 9.22 -16.75 0.24
CA VAL A 359 10.56 -16.74 -0.33
C VAL A 359 11.50 -16.19 0.71
N ALA A 360 12.39 -17.04 1.22
CA ALA A 360 13.41 -16.70 2.19
C ALA A 360 14.81 -16.84 1.59
N GLN A 361 15.65 -15.81 1.74
CA GLN A 361 17.07 -15.87 1.36
C GLN A 361 17.30 -16.30 -0.11
N ALA A 362 16.60 -15.68 -1.03
CA ALA A 362 16.72 -15.91 -2.47
C ALA A 362 16.82 -14.58 -3.23
N THR A 363 17.43 -14.63 -4.42
CA THR A 363 17.67 -13.46 -5.30
C THR A 363 17.10 -13.72 -6.68
N ARG A 364 16.72 -12.65 -7.42
CA ARG A 364 16.18 -12.76 -8.79
C ARG A 364 15.03 -13.76 -8.87
N VAL A 365 14.09 -13.67 -7.93
CA VAL A 365 12.93 -14.57 -7.87
C VAL A 365 11.80 -13.97 -8.68
N SER A 366 11.13 -14.82 -9.46
CA SER A 366 9.95 -14.44 -10.24
C SER A 366 8.72 -15.11 -9.65
N LEU A 367 7.86 -14.31 -9.00
CA LEU A 367 6.55 -14.72 -8.49
C LEU A 367 5.49 -14.17 -9.44
N ILE A 368 4.98 -14.99 -10.35
CA ILE A 368 4.11 -14.52 -11.45
C ILE A 368 2.76 -15.24 -11.45
N GLY A 369 1.67 -14.48 -11.37
CA GLY A 369 0.32 -15.01 -11.59
C GLY A 369 -0.16 -16.03 -10.56
N ASN A 370 0.44 -16.06 -9.36
CA ASN A 370 0.06 -17.01 -8.31
C ASN A 370 -1.19 -16.55 -7.56
N HIS A 371 -1.87 -17.50 -6.93
CA HIS A 371 -3.07 -17.27 -6.12
C HIS A 371 -2.85 -17.79 -4.70
N ALA A 372 -2.93 -16.91 -3.70
CA ALA A 372 -2.76 -17.23 -2.29
C ALA A 372 -4.01 -16.82 -1.49
N GLU A 373 -4.77 -17.80 -0.98
CA GLU A 373 -6.05 -17.54 -0.32
C GLU A 373 -6.16 -18.18 1.06
N ALA A 374 -6.73 -17.44 2.01
CA ALA A 374 -7.13 -17.92 3.33
C ALA A 374 -6.00 -18.62 4.13
N ASN A 375 -4.74 -18.22 3.89
CA ASN A 375 -3.59 -18.78 4.59
C ASN A 375 -3.45 -18.18 5.98
N GLY A 376 -2.83 -18.95 6.89
CA GLY A 376 -2.68 -18.64 8.31
C GLY A 376 -1.76 -17.47 8.66
N ASP A 377 -1.05 -16.89 7.68
CA ASP A 377 -0.24 -15.67 7.79
C ASP A 377 -0.37 -14.80 6.51
N ASN A 378 0.74 -14.47 5.82
CA ASN A 378 0.72 -13.66 4.59
C ASN A 378 0.23 -14.49 3.39
N GLY A 379 -0.34 -13.85 2.38
CA GLY A 379 -0.61 -14.54 1.11
C GLY A 379 0.70 -14.90 0.41
N ILE A 380 1.48 -13.86 0.09
CA ILE A 380 2.79 -13.95 -0.54
C ILE A 380 3.77 -13.13 0.28
N TRP A 381 4.93 -13.69 0.61
CA TRP A 381 5.97 -12.98 1.35
C TRP A 381 7.36 -13.20 0.74
N LEU A 382 7.96 -12.10 0.26
CA LEU A 382 9.37 -12.02 -0.11
C LEU A 382 10.18 -11.48 1.09
N HIS A 383 10.98 -12.36 1.71
CA HIS A 383 11.80 -12.08 2.88
C HIS A 383 13.29 -12.32 2.64
N GLU A 384 14.07 -11.26 2.55
CA GLU A 384 15.47 -11.39 2.12
C GLU A 384 16.51 -11.44 3.25
N GLY A 385 16.11 -11.33 4.52
CA GLY A 385 17.07 -11.32 5.64
C GLY A 385 18.09 -10.19 5.53
N MET A 386 19.37 -10.43 5.88
CA MET A 386 20.47 -9.45 5.74
C MET A 386 21.20 -9.53 4.38
N ALA A 387 20.74 -10.37 3.44
CA ALA A 387 21.39 -10.51 2.15
C ALA A 387 21.03 -9.32 1.24
N VAL A 388 22.05 -8.80 0.56
CA VAL A 388 21.92 -7.68 -0.38
C VAL A 388 21.38 -8.26 -1.70
N SER A 389 20.06 -8.38 -1.82
CA SER A 389 19.41 -8.82 -3.05
C SER A 389 18.76 -7.63 -3.75
N GLU A 390 18.81 -7.68 -5.08
CA GLU A 390 18.29 -6.72 -6.05
C GLU A 390 17.52 -7.56 -7.11
N ASP A 391 16.46 -7.01 -7.70
CA ASP A 391 15.80 -7.47 -8.94
C ASP A 391 14.88 -8.71 -8.88
N SER A 392 14.13 -8.91 -7.78
CA SER A 392 13.00 -9.87 -7.76
C SER A 392 11.71 -9.22 -8.28
N VAL A 393 10.89 -10.00 -8.98
CA VAL A 393 9.62 -9.57 -9.59
C VAL A 393 8.46 -10.30 -8.92
N VAL A 394 7.50 -9.53 -8.40
CA VAL A 394 6.23 -10.00 -7.85
C VAL A 394 5.12 -9.42 -8.71
N ALA A 395 4.67 -10.17 -9.72
CA ALA A 395 3.81 -9.66 -10.78
C ALA A 395 2.50 -10.44 -10.96
N GLY A 396 1.38 -9.73 -11.03
CA GLY A 396 0.07 -10.30 -11.41
C GLY A 396 -0.47 -11.34 -10.43
N ASN A 397 0.03 -11.38 -9.19
CA ASN A 397 -0.42 -12.35 -8.19
C ASN A 397 -1.71 -11.89 -7.51
N SER A 398 -2.42 -12.83 -6.90
CA SER A 398 -3.65 -12.55 -6.18
C SER A 398 -3.61 -13.12 -4.76
N ALA A 399 -3.98 -12.30 -3.78
CA ALA A 399 -3.88 -12.61 -2.37
C ALA A 399 -5.20 -12.24 -1.64
N TYR A 400 -5.96 -13.27 -1.24
CA TYR A 400 -7.33 -13.10 -0.71
C TYR A 400 -7.47 -13.60 0.73
N GLY A 401 -8.04 -12.78 1.61
CA GLY A 401 -8.54 -13.25 2.90
C GLY A 401 -7.48 -13.86 3.83
N ASN A 402 -6.19 -13.55 3.64
CA ASN A 402 -5.12 -14.09 4.47
C ASN A 402 -5.12 -13.40 5.85
N THR A 403 -4.62 -14.07 6.89
CA THR A 403 -4.67 -13.53 8.26
C THR A 403 -3.66 -12.40 8.52
N HIS A 404 -2.76 -12.14 7.58
CA HIS A 404 -1.78 -11.07 7.63
C HIS A 404 -1.85 -10.18 6.37
N ASP A 405 -0.71 -9.87 5.74
CA ASP A 405 -0.67 -9.00 4.56
C ASP A 405 -0.97 -9.84 3.31
N GLY A 406 -1.56 -9.24 2.28
CA GLY A 406 -1.78 -9.94 1.01
C GLY A 406 -0.45 -10.27 0.33
N VAL A 407 0.29 -9.22 -0.02
CA VAL A 407 1.66 -9.31 -0.58
C VAL A 407 2.59 -8.51 0.31
N ARG A 408 3.63 -9.14 0.84
CA ARG A 408 4.65 -8.52 1.68
C ARG A 408 6.02 -8.63 1.04
N VAL A 409 6.74 -7.52 1.00
CA VAL A 409 8.08 -7.41 0.42
C VAL A 409 9.02 -6.72 1.40
N SER A 410 10.25 -7.25 1.48
CA SER A 410 11.39 -6.69 2.22
C SER A 410 12.65 -6.93 1.41
N GLY A 411 13.66 -6.06 1.52
CA GLY A 411 14.80 -6.06 0.61
C GLY A 411 14.69 -4.97 -0.45
N SER A 412 15.75 -4.77 -1.23
CA SER A 412 15.87 -3.63 -2.13
C SER A 412 15.68 -3.98 -3.60
N GLY A 413 15.26 -3.02 -4.43
CA GLY A 413 15.28 -3.21 -5.89
C GLY A 413 14.22 -4.15 -6.45
N HIS A 414 13.07 -4.29 -5.77
CA HIS A 414 12.00 -5.20 -6.23
C HIS A 414 10.98 -4.50 -7.11
N GLU A 415 10.44 -5.25 -8.07
CA GLU A 415 9.28 -4.84 -8.87
C GLU A 415 8.03 -5.55 -8.32
N VAL A 416 7.06 -4.77 -7.85
CA VAL A 416 5.77 -5.25 -7.34
C VAL A 416 4.69 -4.71 -8.26
N GLU A 417 4.26 -5.51 -9.23
CA GLU A 417 3.43 -5.06 -10.36
C GLU A 417 2.09 -5.79 -10.45
N GLY A 418 0.99 -5.05 -10.59
CA GLY A 418 -0.29 -5.63 -11.01
C GLY A 418 -0.89 -6.67 -10.05
N ASN A 419 -0.47 -6.69 -8.79
CA ASN A 419 -0.98 -7.66 -7.81
C ASN A 419 -2.34 -7.23 -7.27
N VAL A 420 -3.17 -8.21 -6.91
CA VAL A 420 -4.53 -8.03 -6.39
C VAL A 420 -4.57 -8.53 -4.95
N ALA A 421 -4.73 -7.65 -3.97
CA ALA A 421 -4.74 -7.99 -2.55
C ALA A 421 -6.06 -7.56 -1.90
N VAL A 422 -6.92 -8.52 -1.57
CA VAL A 422 -8.30 -8.24 -1.15
C VAL A 422 -8.67 -8.91 0.17
N GLY A 423 -9.27 -8.15 1.08
CA GLY A 423 -9.87 -8.69 2.31
C GLY A 423 -8.87 -9.30 3.29
N ASN A 424 -7.58 -8.94 3.21
CA ASN A 424 -6.55 -9.45 4.11
C ASN A 424 -6.67 -8.78 5.49
N GLN A 425 -6.32 -9.48 6.57
CA GLN A 425 -6.53 -8.99 7.94
C GLN A 425 -5.48 -7.95 8.40
N ARG A 426 -4.51 -7.62 7.54
CA ARG A 426 -3.62 -6.46 7.70
C ARG A 426 -3.59 -5.62 6.43
N ASP A 427 -2.43 -5.49 5.80
CA ASP A 427 -2.22 -4.59 4.67
C ASP A 427 -2.42 -5.33 3.34
N GLY A 428 -2.87 -4.66 2.29
CA GLY A 428 -3.00 -5.28 0.97
C GLY A 428 -1.62 -5.62 0.40
N VAL A 429 -0.84 -4.59 0.11
CA VAL A 429 0.56 -4.68 -0.33
C VAL A 429 1.43 -3.93 0.68
N SER A 430 2.44 -4.59 1.25
CA SER A 430 3.34 -3.98 2.23
C SER A 430 4.82 -4.09 1.84
N LEU A 431 5.53 -2.97 1.97
CA LEU A 431 6.96 -2.83 1.76
C LEU A 431 7.60 -2.40 3.10
N ILE A 432 8.42 -3.29 3.67
CA ILE A 432 8.96 -3.14 5.03
C ILE A 432 10.47 -3.25 4.95
N ASP A 433 11.16 -2.16 5.33
CA ASP A 433 12.61 -2.04 5.17
C ASP A 433 13.04 -2.37 3.73
N ALA A 434 12.30 -1.84 2.75
CA ALA A 434 12.41 -2.18 1.33
C ALA A 434 12.67 -0.93 0.47
N THR A 435 13.93 -0.68 0.12
CA THR A 435 14.33 0.55 -0.59
C THR A 435 14.43 0.35 -2.10
N ASN A 436 14.42 1.44 -2.88
CA ASN A 436 14.62 1.40 -4.33
C ASN A 436 13.67 0.43 -5.06
N CYS A 437 12.44 0.29 -4.56
CA CYS A 437 11.44 -0.60 -5.15
C CYS A 437 10.54 0.15 -6.14
N VAL A 438 9.87 -0.59 -7.01
CA VAL A 438 8.86 -0.07 -7.93
C VAL A 438 7.55 -0.79 -7.68
N VAL A 439 6.54 -0.07 -7.21
CA VAL A 439 5.20 -0.56 -6.88
C VAL A 439 4.21 0.01 -7.88
N THR A 440 3.79 -0.78 -8.87
CA THR A 440 3.03 -0.27 -10.01
C THR A 440 1.75 -1.05 -10.28
N GLY A 441 0.63 -0.35 -10.48
CA GLY A 441 -0.61 -0.97 -10.97
C GLY A 441 -1.26 -2.00 -10.04
N ASN A 442 -0.89 -2.02 -8.75
CA ASN A 442 -1.46 -2.95 -7.78
C ASN A 442 -2.87 -2.51 -7.34
N HIS A 443 -3.73 -3.47 -7.04
CA HIS A 443 -5.09 -3.28 -6.56
C HIS A 443 -5.24 -3.84 -5.15
N ALA A 444 -5.42 -2.95 -4.17
CA ALA A 444 -5.60 -3.30 -2.77
C ALA A 444 -6.98 -2.88 -2.26
N GLU A 445 -7.82 -3.87 -1.92
CA GLU A 445 -9.24 -3.64 -1.61
C GLU A 445 -9.68 -4.25 -0.28
N ASP A 446 -10.47 -3.51 0.49
CA ASP A 446 -11.16 -3.99 1.70
C ASP A 446 -10.23 -4.68 2.73
N ASN A 447 -8.95 -4.29 2.79
CA ASN A 447 -8.01 -4.82 3.76
C ASN A 447 -8.24 -4.18 5.13
N ALA A 448 -8.00 -4.93 6.21
CA ALA A 448 -8.31 -4.50 7.57
C ALA A 448 -7.35 -3.42 8.13
N LYS A 449 -6.30 -3.06 7.38
CA LYS A 449 -5.44 -1.90 7.63
C LYS A 449 -5.29 -1.04 6.38
N HIS A 450 -4.09 -0.94 5.81
CA HIS A 450 -3.79 -0.08 4.68
C HIS A 450 -4.00 -0.83 3.37
N GLY A 451 -4.31 -0.12 2.28
CA GLY A 451 -4.26 -0.72 0.95
C GLY A 451 -2.82 -1.02 0.58
N ILE A 452 -2.00 0.03 0.54
CA ILE A 452 -0.56 -0.04 0.27
C ILE A 452 0.20 0.63 1.41
N PHE A 453 1.15 -0.09 2.00
CA PHE A 453 1.92 0.38 3.15
C PHE A 453 3.42 0.32 2.89
N LEU A 454 4.09 1.46 3.06
CA LEU A 454 5.53 1.62 2.97
C LEU A 454 6.08 2.03 4.34
N TRP A 455 7.03 1.27 4.86
CA TRP A 455 7.74 1.61 6.09
C TRP A 455 9.24 1.48 5.90
N ARG A 456 9.95 2.59 6.04
CA ARG A 456 11.40 2.69 5.80
C ARG A 456 11.78 2.17 4.40
N ALA A 457 11.02 2.63 3.41
CA ALA A 457 11.08 2.19 2.02
C ALA A 457 11.61 3.31 1.12
N ASP A 458 12.79 3.84 1.48
CA ASP A 458 13.40 4.99 0.81
C ASP A 458 13.58 4.76 -0.70
N ASP A 459 13.60 5.85 -1.48
CA ASP A 459 13.84 5.84 -2.93
C ASP A 459 12.85 4.95 -3.73
N THR A 460 11.66 4.69 -3.18
CA THR A 460 10.64 3.84 -3.81
C THR A 460 9.69 4.64 -4.68
N VAL A 461 9.27 4.05 -5.80
CA VAL A 461 8.29 4.61 -6.73
C VAL A 461 6.97 3.86 -6.60
N VAL A 462 5.88 4.57 -6.30
CA VAL A 462 4.53 4.02 -6.12
C VAL A 462 3.61 4.65 -7.16
N THR A 463 3.29 3.94 -8.25
CA THR A 463 2.58 4.55 -9.40
C THR A 463 1.39 3.78 -9.93
N GLY A 464 0.32 4.48 -10.29
CA GLY A 464 -0.85 3.88 -10.95
C GLY A 464 -1.58 2.82 -10.13
N ASN A 465 -1.38 2.77 -8.81
CA ASN A 465 -2.01 1.79 -7.94
C ASN A 465 -3.42 2.24 -7.53
N THR A 466 -4.27 1.26 -7.19
CA THR A 466 -5.63 1.48 -6.69
C THR A 466 -5.75 0.93 -5.27
N ALA A 467 -6.11 1.78 -4.31
CA ALA A 467 -6.40 1.43 -2.93
C ALA A 467 -7.83 1.82 -2.57
N THR A 468 -8.70 0.82 -2.40
CA THR A 468 -10.15 1.03 -2.22
C THR A 468 -10.70 0.38 -0.95
N GLY A 469 -11.57 1.06 -0.20
CA GLY A 469 -12.33 0.41 0.87
C GLY A 469 -11.51 -0.03 2.08
N ASN A 470 -10.21 0.30 2.15
CA ASN A 470 -9.33 -0.19 3.20
C ASN A 470 -9.67 0.48 4.55
N ALA A 471 -9.49 -0.27 5.63
CA ALA A 471 -9.98 0.16 6.93
C ALA A 471 -9.21 1.36 7.51
N VAL A 472 -7.96 1.57 7.11
CA VAL A 472 -7.13 2.71 7.54
C VAL A 472 -6.80 3.56 6.31
N ASN A 473 -5.54 3.71 5.93
CA ASN A 473 -5.16 4.57 4.82
C ASN A 473 -5.27 3.81 3.49
N GLY A 474 -5.56 4.51 2.40
CA GLY A 474 -5.41 3.92 1.07
C GLY A 474 -3.95 3.59 0.79
N ILE A 475 -3.11 4.63 0.78
CA ILE A 475 -1.66 4.53 0.64
C ILE A 475 -1.01 5.23 1.83
N ASP A 476 -0.09 4.55 2.52
CA ASP A 476 0.66 5.11 3.64
C ASP A 476 2.16 4.97 3.43
N VAL A 477 2.84 6.12 3.39
CA VAL A 477 4.29 6.23 3.31
C VAL A 477 4.81 6.76 4.64
N SER A 478 5.37 5.87 5.46
CA SER A 478 5.80 6.19 6.81
C SER A 478 7.30 5.99 7.00
N GLY A 479 7.96 7.00 7.58
CA GLY A 479 9.38 6.98 7.90
C GLY A 479 10.28 6.70 6.71
N SER A 480 9.90 7.20 5.53
CA SER A 480 10.60 6.95 4.27
C SER A 480 11.02 8.27 3.62
N ALA A 481 12.19 8.28 2.98
CA ALA A 481 12.73 9.43 2.27
C ALA A 481 12.66 9.24 0.75
N ALA A 482 12.49 10.34 0.01
CA ALA A 482 12.56 10.36 -1.46
C ALA A 482 11.59 9.39 -2.17
N VAL A 483 10.42 9.12 -1.57
CA VAL A 483 9.38 8.29 -2.19
C VAL A 483 8.59 9.11 -3.21
N HIS A 484 8.35 8.56 -4.40
CA HIS A 484 7.52 9.17 -5.43
C HIS A 484 6.18 8.45 -5.55
N VAL A 485 5.10 9.09 -5.10
CA VAL A 485 3.72 8.61 -5.16
C VAL A 485 3.00 9.31 -6.31
N ALA A 486 2.88 8.67 -7.48
CA ALA A 486 2.36 9.31 -8.69
C ALA A 486 1.14 8.61 -9.30
N GLY A 487 0.08 9.34 -9.65
CA GLY A 487 -1.02 8.80 -10.47
C GLY A 487 -1.84 7.68 -9.80
N ASN A 488 -1.82 7.59 -8.47
CA ASN A 488 -2.55 6.56 -7.74
C ASN A 488 -3.99 6.98 -7.42
N THR A 489 -4.87 6.00 -7.22
CA THR A 489 -6.26 6.21 -6.79
C THR A 489 -6.45 5.65 -5.38
N ALA A 490 -6.75 6.51 -4.40
CA ALA A 490 -7.05 6.14 -3.03
C ALA A 490 -8.49 6.56 -2.68
N THR A 491 -9.44 5.64 -2.82
CA THR A 491 -10.87 5.96 -2.73
C THR A 491 -11.62 5.14 -1.68
N GLY A 492 -12.56 5.74 -0.95
CA GLY A 492 -13.43 4.97 -0.04
C GLY A 492 -12.70 4.34 1.15
N ASN A 493 -11.48 4.75 1.48
CA ASN A 493 -10.73 4.21 2.60
C ASN A 493 -11.24 4.84 3.92
N CYS A 494 -10.57 4.54 5.04
CA CYS A 494 -10.95 4.95 6.39
C CYS A 494 -12.16 4.21 7.00
N ALA A 495 -12.42 2.96 6.59
CA ALA A 495 -13.58 2.22 7.08
C ALA A 495 -13.54 1.88 8.60
N ARG A 496 -12.39 2.02 9.28
CA ARG A 496 -12.23 1.75 10.72
C ARG A 496 -12.67 2.96 11.57
N PRO A 497 -13.68 2.80 12.45
CA PRO A 497 -14.15 3.89 13.30
C PRO A 497 -13.09 4.35 14.32
N GLY A 498 -12.95 5.67 14.47
CA GLY A 498 -12.21 6.30 15.58
C GLY A 498 -10.68 6.36 15.41
N TRP A 499 -10.18 6.06 14.21
CA TRP A 499 -8.79 6.22 13.83
C TRP A 499 -8.64 7.41 12.88
N THR A 500 -7.59 8.21 13.08
CA THR A 500 -7.18 9.21 12.08
C THR A 500 -6.51 8.49 10.91
N CYS A 501 -6.98 8.76 9.71
CA CYS A 501 -6.53 8.13 8.48
C CYS A 501 -6.68 9.08 7.29
N ALA A 502 -6.18 8.67 6.13
CA ALA A 502 -6.26 9.43 4.90
C ALA A 502 -6.38 8.53 3.67
N GLY A 503 -6.83 9.08 2.55
CA GLY A 503 -6.62 8.43 1.25
C GLY A 503 -5.13 8.17 1.02
N ILE A 504 -4.30 9.22 1.14
CA ILE A 504 -2.84 9.15 1.06
C ILE A 504 -2.24 9.78 2.32
N ARG A 505 -1.35 9.06 3.01
CA ARG A 505 -0.67 9.55 4.22
C ARG A 505 0.84 9.55 4.02
N LEU A 506 1.49 10.64 4.44
CA LEU A 506 2.93 10.75 4.64
C LEU A 506 3.18 10.93 6.14
N GLY A 507 3.87 10.00 6.80
CA GLY A 507 4.13 10.02 8.23
C GLY A 507 5.61 10.05 8.57
N GLY A 508 6.15 11.18 9.03
CA GLY A 508 7.58 11.32 9.29
C GLY A 508 8.45 11.11 8.04
N SER A 509 7.91 11.42 6.86
CA SER A 509 8.56 11.20 5.57
C SER A 509 9.19 12.50 5.05
N SER A 510 10.22 12.39 4.21
CA SER A 510 10.94 13.57 3.72
C SER A 510 11.35 13.49 2.25
N ALA A 511 11.52 14.66 1.63
CA ALA A 511 11.98 14.78 0.24
C ALA A 511 11.15 13.98 -0.79
N GLY A 512 9.92 13.61 -0.45
CA GLY A 512 9.03 12.84 -1.31
C GLY A 512 8.26 13.72 -2.29
N VAL A 513 7.72 13.07 -3.34
CA VAL A 513 6.84 13.71 -4.32
C VAL A 513 5.51 12.97 -4.33
N VAL A 514 4.41 13.71 -4.21
CA VAL A 514 3.04 13.19 -4.26
C VAL A 514 2.31 13.94 -5.37
N ASP A 515 2.21 13.35 -6.55
CA ASP A 515 1.66 14.03 -7.72
C ASP A 515 0.64 13.26 -8.55
N ASP A 516 -0.28 14.00 -9.16
CA ASP A 516 -1.32 13.47 -10.06
C ASP A 516 -2.20 12.37 -9.43
N ASN A 517 -2.30 12.30 -8.10
CA ASN A 517 -3.11 11.29 -7.41
C ASN A 517 -4.56 11.74 -7.26
N THR A 518 -5.45 10.76 -7.14
CA THR A 518 -6.86 10.94 -6.82
C THR A 518 -7.15 10.39 -5.43
N ALA A 519 -7.46 11.26 -4.46
CA ALA A 519 -7.82 10.88 -3.09
C ALA A 519 -9.26 11.29 -2.78
N THR A 520 -10.21 10.36 -2.91
CA THR A 520 -11.64 10.69 -2.90
C THR A 520 -12.50 9.82 -2.01
N ASP A 521 -13.62 10.36 -1.53
CA ASP A 521 -14.66 9.60 -0.83
C ASP A 521 -14.11 8.82 0.40
N ASN A 522 -13.00 9.27 1.01
CA ASN A 522 -12.46 8.65 2.22
C ASN A 522 -13.26 9.15 3.41
N VAL A 523 -13.94 8.24 4.11
CA VAL A 523 -14.97 8.58 5.11
C VAL A 523 -14.77 7.79 6.39
N ASN A 524 -14.63 8.50 7.51
CA ASN A 524 -14.73 7.90 8.85
C ASN A 524 -16.10 8.23 9.48
N LEU A 525 -16.87 7.19 9.82
CA LEU A 525 -18.21 7.36 10.40
C LEU A 525 -18.21 7.64 11.91
N SER A 526 -17.04 7.73 12.55
CA SER A 526 -16.91 8.03 13.98
C SER A 526 -16.89 9.52 14.26
N ILE A 527 -17.55 9.97 15.33
CA ILE A 527 -17.52 11.37 15.81
C ILE A 527 -16.12 11.86 16.23
N HIS A 528 -15.17 10.94 16.42
CA HIS A 528 -13.78 11.25 16.76
C HIS A 528 -12.80 10.84 15.63
N GLY A 529 -13.29 10.20 14.57
CA GLY A 529 -12.46 9.76 13.46
C GLY A 529 -12.30 10.87 12.43
N GLN A 530 -11.09 11.03 11.91
CA GLN A 530 -10.77 11.99 10.86
C GLN A 530 -10.31 11.23 9.62
N ALA A 531 -10.95 11.47 8.47
CA ALA A 531 -10.56 10.91 7.17
C ALA A 531 -10.17 12.04 6.23
N PHE A 532 -8.87 12.30 6.14
CA PHE A 532 -8.30 13.29 5.24
C PHE A 532 -8.21 12.75 3.81
N GLY A 533 -8.14 13.64 2.83
CA GLY A 533 -7.75 13.22 1.47
C GLY A 533 -6.27 12.86 1.42
N ILE A 534 -5.41 13.87 1.63
CA ILE A 534 -3.96 13.75 1.75
C ILE A 534 -3.53 14.30 3.10
N PHE A 535 -2.75 13.54 3.88
CA PHE A 535 -2.27 13.95 5.20
C PHE A 535 -0.74 13.85 5.31
N LEU A 536 -0.09 14.99 5.56
CA LEU A 536 1.31 15.08 5.95
C LEU A 536 1.39 15.23 7.48
N ALA A 537 1.98 14.23 8.14
CA ALA A 537 2.11 14.17 9.60
C ALA A 537 3.58 14.19 9.99
N GLY A 538 4.08 15.32 10.51
CA GLY A 538 5.50 15.54 10.81
C GLY A 538 6.42 15.25 9.64
N SER A 539 5.95 15.53 8.42
CA SER A 539 6.68 15.25 7.19
C SER A 539 7.24 16.57 6.64
N ILE A 540 8.50 16.55 6.17
CA ILE A 540 9.25 17.76 5.82
C ILE A 540 9.79 17.72 4.39
N ASP A 541 9.96 18.87 3.76
CA ASP A 541 10.59 18.99 2.44
C ASP A 541 9.90 18.15 1.33
N ASN A 542 8.61 17.85 1.45
CA ASN A 542 7.86 17.10 0.44
C ASN A 542 7.19 18.03 -0.56
N MET A 543 7.00 17.55 -1.79
CA MET A 543 6.21 18.22 -2.82
C MET A 543 4.89 17.49 -3.03
N VAL A 544 3.76 18.19 -2.84
CA VAL A 544 2.40 17.71 -3.10
C VAL A 544 1.84 18.51 -4.27
N SER A 545 1.66 17.89 -5.43
CA SER A 545 1.29 18.64 -6.65
C SER A 545 0.26 18.00 -7.54
N ASN A 546 -0.61 18.80 -8.16
CA ASN A 546 -1.59 18.34 -9.17
C ASN A 546 -2.52 17.19 -8.70
N ASN A 547 -2.75 17.04 -7.40
CA ASN A 547 -3.65 16.02 -6.89
C ASN A 547 -5.11 16.48 -6.95
N LEU A 548 -6.01 15.54 -7.23
CA LEU A 548 -7.45 15.71 -7.08
C LEU A 548 -7.90 15.13 -5.73
N VAL A 549 -8.41 15.98 -4.85
CA VAL A 549 -8.76 15.61 -3.49
C VAL A 549 -10.20 16.01 -3.21
N ALA A 550 -11.11 15.04 -3.08
CA ALA A 550 -12.54 15.37 -3.05
C ALA A 550 -13.43 14.48 -2.20
N ARG A 551 -14.50 15.06 -1.63
CA ARG A 551 -15.54 14.35 -0.88
C ARG A 551 -15.01 13.52 0.29
N ASN A 552 -13.92 13.95 0.91
CA ASN A 552 -13.40 13.33 2.11
C ASN A 552 -14.18 13.85 3.34
N SER A 553 -14.32 13.02 4.38
CA SER A 553 -15.11 13.40 5.57
C SER A 553 -14.39 14.34 6.54
N ASN A 554 -13.19 14.78 6.21
CA ASN A 554 -12.43 15.84 6.87
C ASN A 554 -11.75 16.73 5.82
N ASP A 555 -10.65 17.40 6.17
CA ASP A 555 -9.93 18.27 5.24
C ASP A 555 -9.46 17.54 3.97
N GLY A 556 -9.37 18.29 2.87
CA GLY A 556 -8.79 17.77 1.63
C GLY A 556 -7.31 17.45 1.81
N ILE A 557 -6.48 18.48 1.90
CA ILE A 557 -5.03 18.34 2.15
C ILE A 557 -4.72 18.92 3.53
N HIS A 558 -4.18 18.11 4.43
CA HIS A 558 -3.84 18.51 5.79
C HIS A 558 -2.33 18.39 6.03
N LEU A 559 -1.70 19.50 6.44
CA LEU A 559 -0.30 19.56 6.89
C LEU A 559 -0.30 19.76 8.40
N GLY A 560 0.07 18.72 9.14
CA GLY A 560 -0.03 18.69 10.59
C GLY A 560 1.23 18.22 11.29
N MET A 561 1.32 18.49 12.60
CA MET A 561 2.36 17.93 13.50
C MET A 561 3.79 18.34 13.12
N ASP A 562 4.08 19.63 13.00
CA ASP A 562 5.40 20.16 12.60
C ASP A 562 5.79 19.75 11.16
N SER A 563 4.81 19.73 10.25
CA SER A 563 5.05 19.47 8.82
C SER A 563 5.56 20.72 8.10
N ASP A 564 6.82 21.04 8.34
CA ASP A 564 7.48 22.26 7.86
C ASP A 564 8.17 22.08 6.49
N GLY A 565 8.33 23.18 5.75
CA GLY A 565 9.16 23.21 4.54
C GLY A 565 8.60 22.48 3.32
N ASN A 566 7.30 22.12 3.34
CA ASN A 566 6.66 21.43 2.23
C ASN A 566 6.20 22.42 1.14
N THR A 567 6.09 21.91 -0.10
CA THR A 567 5.56 22.63 -1.25
C THR A 567 4.24 21.99 -1.68
N VAL A 568 3.15 22.75 -1.72
CA VAL A 568 1.81 22.30 -2.14
C VAL A 568 1.39 23.12 -3.36
N VAL A 569 1.40 22.54 -4.56
CA VAL A 569 1.23 23.31 -5.80
C VAL A 569 0.24 22.70 -6.79
N GLY A 570 -0.66 23.52 -7.36
CA GLY A 570 -1.54 23.08 -8.44
C GLY A 570 -2.57 22.02 -8.05
N ASN A 571 -2.83 21.80 -6.76
CA ASN A 571 -3.79 20.80 -6.30
C ASN A 571 -5.22 21.33 -6.42
N THR A 572 -6.17 20.42 -6.62
CA THR A 572 -7.60 20.71 -6.62
C THR A 572 -8.26 20.02 -5.43
N SER A 573 -8.77 20.81 -4.47
CA SER A 573 -9.48 20.31 -3.28
C SER A 573 -10.95 20.74 -3.31
N ILE A 574 -11.88 19.78 -3.44
CA ILE A 574 -13.29 20.07 -3.72
C ILE A 574 -14.28 19.22 -2.92
N ASP A 575 -15.35 19.84 -2.43
CA ASP A 575 -16.48 19.17 -1.75
C ASP A 575 -16.06 18.32 -0.52
N ASN A 576 -14.95 18.66 0.14
CA ASN A 576 -14.56 18.00 1.39
C ASN A 576 -15.38 18.56 2.56
N LEU A 577 -15.67 17.74 3.57
CA LEU A 577 -16.51 18.19 4.70
C LEU A 577 -15.78 19.17 5.64
N GLY A 578 -14.44 19.12 5.68
CA GLY A 578 -13.61 20.03 6.45
C GLY A 578 -13.13 21.24 5.64
N ASP A 579 -11.91 21.69 5.94
CA ASP A 579 -11.21 22.70 5.16
C ASP A 579 -10.70 22.13 3.83
N GLY A 580 -10.52 22.97 2.82
CA GLY A 580 -9.95 22.49 1.56
C GLY A 580 -8.47 22.15 1.68
N ILE A 581 -7.68 23.09 2.22
CA ILE A 581 -6.27 22.90 2.58
C ILE A 581 -6.04 23.49 3.97
N ASP A 582 -5.51 22.67 4.88
CA ASP A 582 -5.28 23.05 6.28
C ASP A 582 -3.80 22.92 6.68
N LEU A 583 -3.30 23.94 7.37
CA LEU A 583 -1.97 24.02 7.98
C LEU A 583 -2.14 24.18 9.50
N HIS A 584 -1.71 23.16 10.25
CA HIS A 584 -1.86 23.07 11.69
C HIS A 584 -0.51 22.69 12.35
N TRP A 585 0.12 23.64 13.06
CA TRP A 585 1.54 23.54 13.43
C TRP A 585 2.42 23.25 12.21
N ALA A 586 2.28 24.04 11.14
CA ALA A 586 3.00 23.84 9.90
C ALA A 586 3.55 25.19 9.38
N SER A 587 4.85 25.39 9.55
CA SER A 587 5.55 26.64 9.22
C SER A 587 6.45 26.50 7.99
N ASN A 588 6.81 27.64 7.39
CA ASN A 588 7.74 27.69 6.24
C ASN A 588 7.31 26.88 5.01
N ASN A 589 6.01 26.66 4.82
CA ASN A 589 5.47 25.97 3.65
C ASN A 589 5.21 26.94 2.49
N THR A 590 5.29 26.43 1.26
CA THR A 590 4.95 27.17 0.04
C THR A 590 3.71 26.56 -0.60
N LEU A 591 2.64 27.34 -0.73
CA LEU A 591 1.40 26.95 -1.39
C LEU A 591 1.19 27.82 -2.63
N SER A 592 1.08 27.23 -3.82
CA SER A 592 0.83 28.02 -5.02
C SER A 592 -0.11 27.38 -6.01
N ASP A 593 -0.89 28.22 -6.71
CA ASP A 593 -1.77 27.80 -7.81
C ASP A 593 -2.78 26.69 -7.41
N ASN A 594 -3.11 26.55 -6.12
CA ASN A 594 -4.09 25.57 -5.67
C ASN A 594 -5.52 26.10 -5.86
N VAL A 595 -6.43 25.21 -6.24
CA VAL A 595 -7.85 25.50 -6.44
C VAL A 595 -8.66 24.79 -5.36
N VAL A 596 -9.37 25.56 -4.54
CA VAL A 596 -10.11 25.05 -3.39
C VAL A 596 -11.57 25.49 -3.47
N GLU A 597 -12.48 24.53 -3.64
CA GLU A 597 -13.87 24.81 -4.01
C GLU A 597 -14.91 24.05 -3.15
N ASN A 598 -15.95 24.77 -2.72
CA ASN A 598 -17.15 24.19 -2.09
C ASN A 598 -16.88 23.27 -0.88
N ASN A 599 -15.81 23.52 -0.13
CA ASN A 599 -15.52 22.75 1.08
C ASN A 599 -16.42 23.21 2.25
N GLY A 600 -16.63 22.30 3.20
CA GLY A 600 -17.58 22.45 4.30
C GLY A 600 -17.18 23.49 5.34
N HIS A 601 -15.90 23.86 5.39
CA HIS A 601 -15.37 24.94 6.23
C HIS A 601 -14.63 26.00 5.38
N ASN A 602 -13.40 26.39 5.74
CA ASN A 602 -12.61 27.38 5.03
C ASN A 602 -12.03 26.80 3.73
N GLY A 603 -11.65 27.67 2.80
CA GLY A 603 -10.82 27.25 1.67
C GLY A 603 -9.42 26.87 2.15
N PHE A 604 -8.68 27.87 2.61
CA PHE A 604 -7.36 27.71 3.21
C PHE A 604 -7.44 28.07 4.70
N SER A 605 -7.02 27.15 5.56
CA SER A 605 -6.92 27.37 7.00
C SER A 605 -5.44 27.30 7.41
N ILE A 606 -4.94 28.37 8.03
CA ILE A 606 -3.57 28.49 8.51
C ILE A 606 -3.66 28.86 9.98
N HIS A 607 -3.45 27.89 10.86
CA HIS A 607 -3.76 28.07 12.26
C HIS A 607 -2.78 27.43 13.23
N ILE A 608 -2.80 27.94 14.47
CA ILE A 608 -2.01 27.48 15.61
C ILE A 608 -0.51 27.50 15.29
N THR A 609 0.08 28.69 15.31
CA THR A 609 1.52 28.94 15.13
C THR A 609 2.09 28.42 13.81
N SER A 610 1.27 28.45 12.75
CA SER A 610 1.67 28.09 11.39
C SER A 610 2.23 29.34 10.70
N ASN A 611 3.51 29.63 10.98
CA ASN A 611 4.14 30.91 10.68
C ASN A 611 4.96 30.87 9.38
N GLU A 612 5.23 32.06 8.84
CA GLU A 612 6.20 32.25 7.73
C GLU A 612 5.87 31.42 6.47
N ASN A 613 4.60 31.12 6.23
CA ASN A 613 4.14 30.44 5.03
C ASN A 613 3.97 31.41 3.86
N THR A 614 4.22 30.93 2.63
CA THR A 614 4.04 31.69 1.40
C THR A 614 2.89 31.11 0.58
N LEU A 615 1.86 31.92 0.31
CA LEU A 615 0.69 31.57 -0.47
C LEU A 615 0.62 32.46 -1.71
N ALA A 616 0.78 31.91 -2.92
CA ALA A 616 0.79 32.67 -4.16
C ALA A 616 -0.16 32.12 -5.24
N GLY A 617 -1.01 32.96 -5.84
CA GLY A 617 -1.84 32.55 -6.98
C GLY A 617 -2.94 31.53 -6.66
N ASN A 618 -3.28 31.33 -5.39
CA ASN A 618 -4.28 30.34 -4.98
C ASN A 618 -5.71 30.89 -5.13
N ARG A 619 -6.67 29.98 -5.36
CA ARG A 619 -8.09 30.33 -5.54
C ARG A 619 -8.99 29.60 -4.54
N ALA A 620 -9.73 30.34 -3.73
CA ALA A 620 -10.75 29.84 -2.82
C ALA A 620 -12.15 30.26 -3.30
N VAL A 621 -13.00 29.30 -3.69
CA VAL A 621 -14.33 29.56 -4.29
C VAL A 621 -15.44 28.84 -3.55
N GLY A 622 -16.47 29.56 -3.12
CA GLY A 622 -17.72 28.93 -2.67
C GLY A 622 -17.60 28.07 -1.41
N ASN A 623 -16.52 28.19 -0.64
CA ASN A 623 -16.36 27.46 0.62
C ASN A 623 -17.32 28.02 1.67
N ALA A 624 -17.83 27.17 2.56
CA ALA A 624 -18.88 27.57 3.49
C ALA A 624 -18.40 28.58 4.55
N GLY A 625 -17.11 28.60 4.86
CA GLY A 625 -16.45 29.53 5.78
C GLY A 625 -15.71 30.67 5.07
N THR A 626 -14.51 30.96 5.54
CA THR A 626 -13.62 31.99 5.00
C THR A 626 -12.83 31.46 3.80
N GLY A 627 -12.49 32.31 2.83
CA GLY A 627 -11.62 31.95 1.71
C GLY A 627 -10.21 31.57 2.19
N PHE A 628 -9.53 32.50 2.87
CA PHE A 628 -8.23 32.33 3.51
C PHE A 628 -8.32 32.78 4.98
N GLY A 629 -8.28 31.83 5.92
CA GLY A 629 -8.33 32.10 7.36
C GLY A 629 -6.97 31.89 8.01
N LEU A 630 -6.48 32.92 8.71
CA LEU A 630 -5.26 32.90 9.51
C LEU A 630 -5.64 33.10 10.98
N ALA A 631 -5.22 32.18 11.85
CA ALA A 631 -5.47 32.26 13.29
C ALA A 631 -4.19 31.95 14.08
N GLU A 632 -3.77 32.84 14.98
CA GLU A 632 -2.54 32.67 15.76
C GLU A 632 -1.33 32.35 14.87
N SER A 633 -1.22 33.01 13.71
CA SER A 633 -0.27 32.66 12.65
C SER A 633 0.39 33.91 12.04
N ASP A 634 1.66 34.10 12.36
CA ASP A 634 2.42 35.32 12.12
C ASP A 634 3.30 35.24 10.86
N GLY A 635 3.61 36.40 10.27
CA GLY A 635 4.65 36.53 9.24
C GLY A 635 4.34 35.85 7.90
N ASN A 636 3.09 35.46 7.65
CA ASN A 636 2.70 34.82 6.39
C ASN A 636 2.60 35.83 5.23
N GLN A 637 2.90 35.36 4.03
CA GLN A 637 2.91 36.15 2.79
C GLN A 637 1.85 35.62 1.83
N LEU A 638 0.79 36.39 1.60
CA LEU A 638 -0.29 36.07 0.67
C LEU A 638 -0.22 37.02 -0.53
N THR A 639 0.15 36.51 -1.70
CA THR A 639 0.31 37.31 -2.93
C THR A 639 -0.56 36.82 -4.08
N ASP A 640 -1.25 37.73 -4.77
CA ASP A 640 -2.02 37.44 -5.98
C ASP A 640 -3.04 36.27 -5.83
N ASN A 641 -3.60 36.07 -4.63
CA ASN A 641 -4.63 35.06 -4.39
C ASN A 641 -6.03 35.62 -4.69
N THR A 642 -7.01 34.75 -4.90
CA THR A 642 -8.42 35.13 -5.15
C THR A 642 -9.37 34.40 -4.21
N ALA A 643 -10.20 35.14 -3.47
CA ALA A 643 -11.29 34.61 -2.64
C ALA A 643 -12.65 35.05 -3.20
N THR A 644 -13.46 34.13 -3.71
CA THR A 644 -14.74 34.43 -4.37
C THR A 644 -15.91 33.66 -3.78
N GLY A 645 -16.96 34.36 -3.37
CA GLY A 645 -18.24 33.75 -3.02
C GLY A 645 -18.20 32.83 -1.81
N ASN A 646 -17.24 33.01 -0.90
CA ASN A 646 -17.16 32.22 0.32
C ASN A 646 -18.22 32.70 1.34
N GLY A 647 -18.69 31.78 2.19
CA GLY A 647 -19.85 32.00 3.06
C GLY A 647 -19.66 33.08 4.12
N ASP A 648 -18.41 33.36 4.50
CA ASP A 648 -18.06 34.43 5.44
C ASP A 648 -17.13 35.48 4.81
N THR A 649 -15.84 35.52 5.18
CA THR A 649 -14.90 36.56 4.77
C THR A 649 -13.97 36.05 3.67
N GLY A 650 -13.48 36.93 2.80
CA GLY A 650 -12.48 36.55 1.80
C GLY A 650 -11.14 36.17 2.44
N TYR A 651 -10.59 37.08 3.24
CA TYR A 651 -9.35 36.92 3.99
C TYR A 651 -9.56 37.35 5.45
N SER A 652 -9.40 36.44 6.41
CA SER A 652 -9.56 36.73 7.84
C SER A 652 -8.25 36.47 8.57
N LEU A 653 -7.80 37.46 9.35
CA LEU A 653 -6.62 37.39 10.21
C LEU A 653 -7.07 37.61 11.66
N SER A 654 -6.88 36.61 12.50
CA SER A 654 -7.23 36.61 13.92
C SER A 654 -5.99 36.35 14.75
N GLU A 655 -5.63 37.24 15.66
CA GLU A 655 -4.42 37.10 16.51
C GLU A 655 -3.17 36.76 15.67
N SER A 656 -3.05 37.39 14.49
CA SER A 656 -2.08 37.03 13.46
C SER A 656 -1.30 38.26 13.00
N ASP A 657 -0.10 38.42 13.52
CA ASP A 657 0.69 39.64 13.42
C ASP A 657 1.66 39.62 12.23
N GLY A 658 1.94 40.81 11.69
CA GLY A 658 3.05 40.99 10.74
C GLY A 658 2.89 40.27 9.39
N ASN A 659 1.67 39.91 8.99
CA ASN A 659 1.39 39.28 7.71
C ASN A 659 1.36 40.31 6.57
N THR A 660 1.69 39.85 5.36
CA THR A 660 1.67 40.66 4.13
C THR A 660 0.68 40.11 3.13
N LEU A 661 -0.33 40.91 2.78
CA LEU A 661 -1.33 40.64 1.76
C LEU A 661 -1.11 41.60 0.58
N ALA A 662 -0.61 41.10 -0.53
CA ALA A 662 -0.28 41.90 -1.71
C ALA A 662 -1.01 41.42 -2.98
N GLY A 663 -1.67 42.32 -3.71
CA GLY A 663 -2.25 41.96 -5.02
C GLY A 663 -3.44 40.98 -4.98
N ASN A 664 -3.98 40.69 -3.79
CA ASN A 664 -5.06 39.73 -3.66
C ASN A 664 -6.41 40.31 -4.10
N GLU A 665 -7.36 39.44 -4.41
CA GLU A 665 -8.70 39.81 -4.84
C GLU A 665 -9.78 39.14 -3.97
N SER A 666 -10.72 39.94 -3.45
CA SER A 666 -11.84 39.48 -2.64
C SER A 666 -13.19 39.88 -3.24
N VAL A 667 -14.00 38.89 -3.60
CA VAL A 667 -15.20 39.05 -4.43
C VAL A 667 -16.43 38.40 -3.80
N LYS A 668 -17.48 39.18 -3.54
CA LYS A 668 -18.82 38.66 -3.18
C LYS A 668 -18.80 37.66 -2.01
N ASN A 669 -17.94 37.87 -1.03
CA ASN A 669 -17.93 37.05 0.18
C ASN A 669 -19.06 37.50 1.13
N GLY A 670 -19.57 36.58 1.94
CA GLY A 670 -20.78 36.76 2.76
C GLY A 670 -20.72 37.93 3.75
N SER A 671 -19.53 38.30 4.23
CA SER A 671 -19.34 39.38 5.20
C SER A 671 -18.32 40.44 4.74
N HIS A 672 -17.03 40.13 4.77
CA HIS A 672 -15.96 41.11 4.53
C HIS A 672 -15.00 40.66 3.43
N GLY A 673 -14.33 41.63 2.81
CA GLY A 673 -13.28 41.40 1.85
C GLY A 673 -12.03 40.90 2.55
N TYR A 674 -11.54 41.72 3.49
CA TYR A 674 -10.42 41.49 4.38
C TYR A 674 -10.82 41.86 5.81
N ASP A 675 -10.52 41.03 6.80
CA ASP A 675 -10.80 41.27 8.21
C ASP A 675 -9.54 41.03 9.06
N LEU A 676 -9.21 41.99 9.92
CA LEU A 676 -8.09 41.97 10.85
C LEU A 676 -8.64 42.16 12.26
N TRP A 677 -8.62 41.10 13.05
CA TRP A 677 -9.08 41.10 14.43
C TRP A 677 -7.91 40.80 15.37
N VAL A 678 -7.59 41.74 16.26
CA VAL A 678 -6.49 41.63 17.23
C VAL A 678 -5.18 41.21 16.53
N SER A 679 -4.89 41.82 15.38
CA SER A 679 -3.84 41.39 14.45
C SER A 679 -2.99 42.60 14.04
N ASP A 680 -1.88 42.80 14.75
CA ASP A 680 -1.03 43.98 14.68
C ASP A 680 -0.03 43.94 13.50
N GLY A 681 0.35 45.13 13.01
CA GLY A 681 1.49 45.28 12.09
C GLY A 681 1.29 44.68 10.69
N ASN A 682 0.05 44.39 10.28
CA ASN A 682 -0.25 43.77 9.00
C ASN A 682 -0.16 44.75 7.81
N THR A 683 0.28 44.27 6.65
CA THR A 683 0.41 45.09 5.42
C THR A 683 -0.54 44.59 4.33
N LEU A 684 -1.54 45.40 3.99
CA LEU A 684 -2.47 45.16 2.89
C LEU A 684 -2.15 46.16 1.76
N THR A 685 -1.53 45.68 0.67
CA THR A 685 -1.18 46.53 -0.46
C THR A 685 -1.62 46.04 -1.83
N ARG A 686 -2.13 46.96 -2.67
CA ARG A 686 -2.56 46.64 -4.04
C ARG A 686 -3.63 45.55 -4.14
N ASN A 687 -4.40 45.34 -3.07
CA ASN A 687 -5.50 44.40 -3.07
C ASN A 687 -6.75 45.03 -3.68
N THR A 688 -7.66 44.19 -4.17
CA THR A 688 -8.96 44.61 -4.69
C THR A 688 -10.07 43.93 -3.89
N ALA A 689 -11.01 44.72 -3.37
CA ALA A 689 -12.23 44.19 -2.77
C ALA A 689 -13.44 44.72 -3.52
N HIS A 690 -14.35 43.83 -3.93
CA HIS A 690 -15.59 44.23 -4.57
C HIS A 690 -16.80 43.39 -4.17
N HIS A 691 -17.96 44.06 -4.07
CA HIS A 691 -19.23 43.45 -3.69
C HIS A 691 -19.22 42.72 -2.33
N ASN A 692 -18.39 43.13 -1.39
CA ASN A 692 -18.41 42.62 -0.02
C ASN A 692 -19.20 43.58 0.89
N GLY A 693 -19.52 43.14 2.12
CA GLY A 693 -20.04 44.05 3.14
C GLY A 693 -19.01 45.13 3.45
N THR A 694 -17.88 44.77 4.04
CA THR A 694 -16.76 45.72 4.26
C THR A 694 -15.59 45.31 3.38
N GLY A 695 -14.97 46.23 2.65
CA GLY A 695 -13.77 45.97 1.87
C GLY A 695 -12.61 45.54 2.77
N VAL A 696 -12.18 46.40 3.69
CA VAL A 696 -11.22 46.09 4.77
C VAL A 696 -11.79 46.48 6.13
N LEU A 697 -11.89 45.52 7.04
CA LEU A 697 -12.24 45.74 8.45
C LEU A 697 -11.00 45.56 9.34
N VAL A 698 -10.80 46.48 10.27
CA VAL A 698 -9.72 46.44 11.27
C VAL A 698 -10.30 46.65 12.66
N ILE A 699 -10.05 45.71 13.56
CA ILE A 699 -10.65 45.66 14.89
C ILE A 699 -9.55 45.42 15.91
N ASN A 700 -9.47 46.28 16.93
CA ASN A 700 -8.51 46.16 18.02
C ASN A 700 -7.07 45.84 17.55
N SER A 701 -6.66 46.46 16.44
CA SER A 701 -5.37 46.17 15.80
C SER A 701 -4.60 47.46 15.56
N THR A 702 -3.29 47.42 15.75
CA THR A 702 -2.41 48.58 15.70
C THR A 702 -1.34 48.44 14.62
N GLY A 703 -0.87 49.58 14.10
CA GLY A 703 0.29 49.63 13.20
C GLY A 703 0.07 49.04 11.80
N SER A 704 -1.17 48.72 11.42
CA SER A 704 -1.46 48.13 10.11
C SER A 704 -1.31 49.16 8.97
N THR A 705 -0.81 48.71 7.81
CA THR A 705 -0.66 49.54 6.60
C THR A 705 -1.64 49.08 5.52
N ILE A 706 -2.64 49.92 5.22
CA ILE A 706 -3.63 49.70 4.16
C ILE A 706 -3.31 50.67 3.03
N SER A 707 -2.62 50.19 1.99
CA SER A 707 -2.11 51.08 0.94
C SER A 707 -2.29 50.65 -0.50
N PHE A 708 -2.69 51.59 -1.36
CA PHE A 708 -2.87 51.37 -2.80
C PHE A 708 -3.89 50.28 -3.15
N ASN A 709 -4.87 50.03 -2.27
CA ASN A 709 -5.95 49.08 -2.53
C ASN A 709 -7.08 49.74 -3.33
N THR A 710 -7.85 48.92 -4.07
CA THR A 710 -9.01 49.34 -4.86
C THR A 710 -10.28 48.76 -4.26
N PHE A 711 -11.30 49.60 -4.08
CA PHE A 711 -12.58 49.24 -3.48
C PHE A 711 -13.71 49.66 -4.42
N GLU A 712 -14.61 48.72 -4.74
CA GLU A 712 -15.73 48.97 -5.65
C GLU A 712 -16.97 48.22 -5.17
N GLU A 713 -18.12 48.89 -5.13
CA GLU A 713 -19.41 48.28 -4.78
C GLU A 713 -19.41 47.51 -3.44
N ASN A 714 -18.56 47.91 -2.49
CA ASN A 714 -18.65 47.41 -1.11
C ASN A 714 -19.63 48.29 -0.33
N ARG A 715 -20.26 47.73 0.72
CA ARG A 715 -21.09 48.54 1.62
C ARG A 715 -20.24 49.59 2.33
N VAL A 716 -19.11 49.19 2.90
CA VAL A 716 -18.09 50.08 3.48
C VAL A 716 -16.75 49.77 2.85
N ALA A 717 -16.01 50.76 2.36
CA ALA A 717 -14.72 50.47 1.72
C ALA A 717 -13.63 50.10 2.73
N VAL A 718 -13.39 50.94 3.73
CA VAL A 718 -12.44 50.66 4.82
C VAL A 718 -13.09 51.06 6.13
N PHE A 719 -12.97 50.20 7.14
CA PHE A 719 -13.52 50.46 8.46
C PHE A 719 -12.54 50.06 9.56
N THR A 720 -12.17 51.00 10.43
CA THR A 720 -11.39 50.71 11.64
C THR A 720 -12.22 50.96 12.90
N GLN A 721 -12.21 50.03 13.85
CA GLN A 721 -13.01 50.09 15.08
C GLN A 721 -12.25 49.60 16.33
N GLY A 722 -12.84 49.86 17.51
CA GLY A 722 -12.28 49.47 18.81
C GLY A 722 -10.99 50.24 19.15
N GLU A 723 -10.05 49.57 19.83
CA GLU A 723 -8.75 50.14 20.22
C GLU A 723 -7.74 50.24 19.05
N SER A 724 -8.22 50.21 17.80
CA SER A 724 -7.33 50.26 16.63
C SER A 724 -6.59 51.59 16.53
N GLY A 725 -5.29 51.55 16.25
CA GLY A 725 -4.47 52.77 16.27
C GLY A 725 -3.21 52.70 15.43
N SER A 726 -2.54 53.84 15.26
CA SER A 726 -1.28 53.96 14.53
C SER A 726 -1.29 53.36 13.11
N SER A 727 -2.48 53.23 12.49
CA SER A 727 -2.62 52.63 11.17
C SER A 727 -2.35 53.65 10.07
N LEU A 728 -1.74 53.19 8.98
CA LEU A 728 -1.45 53.99 7.79
C LEU A 728 -2.41 53.62 6.66
N ILE A 729 -3.41 54.45 6.41
CA ILE A 729 -4.38 54.30 5.32
C ILE A 729 -3.97 55.24 4.19
N LYS A 730 -3.33 54.71 3.14
CA LYS A 730 -2.66 55.55 2.13
C LYS A 730 -2.88 55.13 0.68
N GLY A 731 -3.25 56.08 -0.18
CA GLY A 731 -3.20 55.86 -1.62
C GLY A 731 -4.28 54.93 -2.14
N ASN A 732 -5.31 54.63 -1.34
CA ASN A 732 -6.40 53.75 -1.73
C ASN A 732 -7.37 54.47 -2.66
N GLN A 733 -8.02 53.70 -3.54
CA GLN A 733 -9.04 54.16 -4.47
C GLN A 733 -10.37 53.51 -4.11
N VAL A 734 -11.37 54.32 -3.80
CA VAL A 734 -12.75 53.88 -3.60
C VAL A 734 -13.58 54.43 -4.75
N LEU A 735 -14.13 53.55 -5.58
CA LEU A 735 -14.79 53.89 -6.84
C LEU A 735 -16.30 54.07 -6.70
N SER A 736 -16.91 53.32 -5.77
CA SER A 736 -18.34 53.33 -5.46
C SER A 736 -18.62 52.57 -4.16
N GLY A 737 -19.74 52.85 -3.49
CA GLY A 737 -20.20 52.13 -2.30
C GLY A 737 -21.21 52.92 -1.46
N GLU A 738 -21.67 52.34 -0.35
CA GLU A 738 -22.59 53.03 0.59
C GLU A 738 -21.80 53.99 1.51
N TYR A 739 -20.62 53.58 1.98
CA TYR A 739 -19.69 54.38 2.79
C TYR A 739 -18.25 54.23 2.31
N GLY A 740 -17.47 55.32 2.38
CA GLY A 740 -16.06 55.33 2.00
C GLY A 740 -15.14 54.80 3.11
N ILE A 741 -14.27 55.67 3.62
CA ILE A 741 -13.29 55.33 4.66
C ILE A 741 -13.79 55.81 6.03
N LEU A 742 -14.07 54.84 6.91
CA LEU A 742 -14.56 55.06 8.27
C LEU A 742 -13.47 54.72 9.29
N VAL A 743 -13.21 55.62 10.23
CA VAL A 743 -12.21 55.41 11.29
C VAL A 743 -12.80 55.78 12.64
N GLY A 744 -12.76 54.82 13.58
CA GLY A 744 -12.99 55.03 15.01
C GLY A 744 -14.41 54.89 15.51
N TRP A 745 -15.22 54.08 14.83
CA TRP A 745 -16.54 53.75 15.36
C TRP A 745 -16.42 52.73 16.50
N THR A 746 -17.00 53.05 17.66
CA THR A 746 -17.08 52.14 18.81
C THR A 746 -18.50 52.06 19.34
N ASN A 747 -18.75 51.08 20.22
CA ASN A 747 -19.99 51.02 20.99
C ASN A 747 -20.12 52.32 21.82
N PRO A 748 -21.26 53.04 21.77
CA PRO A 748 -21.47 54.24 22.59
C PRO A 748 -21.32 54.01 24.10
N ASP A 749 -21.52 52.77 24.56
CA ASP A 749 -21.37 52.37 25.96
C ASP A 749 -19.91 52.09 26.37
N ASP A 750 -18.99 51.98 25.40
CA ASP A 750 -17.56 51.70 25.63
C ASP A 750 -16.68 52.47 24.62
N PRO A 751 -16.45 53.78 24.84
CA PRO A 751 -15.82 54.67 23.89
C PRO A 751 -14.29 54.48 23.88
N TYR A 752 -13.82 53.49 23.14
CA TYR A 752 -12.40 53.33 22.83
C TYR A 752 -11.98 54.35 21.77
N PHE A 753 -10.91 55.09 22.03
CA PHE A 753 -10.38 56.04 21.06
C PHE A 753 -9.45 55.34 20.07
N THR A 754 -9.66 55.60 18.79
CA THR A 754 -8.66 55.28 17.77
C THR A 754 -7.68 56.44 17.66
N SER A 755 -6.39 56.18 17.84
CA SER A 755 -5.39 57.25 17.93
C SER A 755 -4.18 57.05 17.05
N GLY A 756 -3.55 58.16 16.65
CA GLY A 756 -2.31 58.15 15.86
C GLY A 756 -2.45 57.66 14.42
N ASN A 757 -3.67 57.57 13.89
CA ASN A 757 -3.92 57.09 12.54
C ASN A 757 -3.52 58.15 11.49
N VAL A 758 -3.02 57.68 10.34
CA VAL A 758 -2.63 58.55 9.22
C VAL A 758 -3.41 58.16 7.97
N VAL A 759 -4.40 58.96 7.61
CA VAL A 759 -5.24 58.78 6.41
C VAL A 759 -4.80 59.78 5.36
N ARG A 760 -4.10 59.32 4.31
CA ARG A 760 -3.52 60.25 3.33
C ARG A 760 -3.50 59.79 1.88
N ASN A 761 -3.62 60.75 0.96
CA ASN A 761 -3.57 60.50 -0.49
C ASN A 761 -4.61 59.48 -0.98
N ASN A 762 -5.74 59.30 -0.28
CA ASN A 762 -6.81 58.41 -0.73
C ASN A 762 -7.76 59.18 -1.66
N SER A 763 -8.32 58.48 -2.65
CA SER A 763 -9.33 59.00 -3.58
C SER A 763 -10.63 58.24 -3.35
N VAL A 764 -11.70 58.95 -3.02
CA VAL A 764 -13.03 58.38 -2.77
C VAL A 764 -14.04 59.09 -3.65
N ALA A 765 -14.82 58.32 -4.41
CA ALA A 765 -15.83 58.84 -5.31
C ALA A 765 -17.11 57.99 -5.32
N ASN A 766 -18.22 58.61 -5.72
CA ASN A 766 -19.53 57.95 -5.91
C ASN A 766 -20.01 57.19 -4.66
N ILE A 767 -19.97 57.85 -3.51
CA ILE A 767 -20.43 57.26 -2.24
C ILE A 767 -21.81 57.81 -1.88
N ASP A 768 -22.75 56.93 -1.52
CA ASP A 768 -24.11 57.34 -1.16
C ASP A 768 -24.15 58.21 0.10
N ASN A 769 -23.30 57.91 1.11
CA ASN A 769 -23.14 58.67 2.36
C ASN A 769 -21.78 59.40 2.42
N ASP A 770 -21.11 59.40 3.58
CA ASP A 770 -19.82 60.08 3.79
C ASP A 770 -18.65 59.32 3.14
N ALA A 771 -17.89 60.02 2.31
CA ALA A 771 -16.66 59.55 1.70
C ALA A 771 -15.56 59.30 2.76
N PHE A 772 -15.50 60.17 3.78
CA PHE A 772 -14.67 59.97 4.97
C PHE A 772 -15.47 60.31 6.22
N SER A 773 -15.48 59.41 7.21
CA SER A 773 -16.07 59.71 8.53
C SER A 773 -15.15 59.23 9.66
N PHE A 774 -14.88 60.14 10.59
CA PHE A 774 -13.95 59.98 11.70
C PHE A 774 -14.71 60.16 13.02
N ARG A 775 -14.81 59.08 13.79
CA ARG A 775 -15.54 59.02 15.08
C ARG A 775 -14.57 58.63 16.17
N TYR A 776 -14.73 59.11 17.42
CA TYR A 776 -13.84 58.82 18.55
C TYR A 776 -12.33 58.76 18.17
N MET A 777 -11.91 59.67 17.30
CA MET A 777 -10.56 59.70 16.74
C MET A 777 -9.76 60.79 17.42
N SER A 778 -8.53 60.47 17.84
CA SER A 778 -7.63 61.47 18.44
C SER A 778 -6.22 61.43 17.87
N ASP A 779 -5.49 62.54 18.00
CA ASP A 779 -4.08 62.68 17.63
C ASP A 779 -3.74 62.15 16.22
N SER A 780 -4.69 62.26 15.29
CA SER A 780 -4.60 61.64 13.98
C SER A 780 -4.51 62.67 12.86
N THR A 781 -4.00 62.24 11.70
CA THR A 781 -3.77 63.11 10.54
C THR A 781 -4.57 62.64 9.32
N VAL A 782 -5.45 63.50 8.81
CA VAL A 782 -6.21 63.32 7.57
C VAL A 782 -5.67 64.30 6.54
N ALA A 783 -4.85 63.82 5.59
CA ALA A 783 -4.13 64.73 4.70
C ALA A 783 -4.10 64.34 3.22
N ARG A 784 -4.32 65.31 2.33
CA ARG A 784 -4.20 65.13 0.87
C ARG A 784 -5.16 64.09 0.29
N ASN A 785 -6.31 63.89 0.92
CA ASN A 785 -7.35 63.01 0.39
C ASN A 785 -8.25 63.78 -0.58
N THR A 786 -8.91 63.05 -1.48
CA THR A 786 -9.88 63.57 -2.45
C THR A 786 -11.21 62.87 -2.25
N ALA A 787 -12.29 63.63 -2.04
CA ALA A 787 -13.68 63.16 -1.99
C ALA A 787 -14.48 63.86 -3.10
N VAL A 788 -15.15 63.10 -3.97
CA VAL A 788 -15.89 63.64 -5.12
C VAL A 788 -17.24 62.93 -5.28
N ASP A 789 -18.28 63.64 -5.75
CA ASP A 789 -19.57 63.07 -6.13
C ASP A 789 -20.16 62.14 -5.04
N SER A 790 -20.21 62.60 -3.79
CA SER A 790 -20.64 61.78 -2.64
C SER A 790 -21.68 62.48 -1.76
N GLY A 791 -22.44 61.72 -0.97
CA GLY A 791 -23.40 62.29 -0.01
C GLY A 791 -22.72 63.28 0.95
N GLY A 792 -21.66 62.84 1.61
CA GLY A 792 -20.79 63.67 2.46
C GLY A 792 -19.32 63.56 2.04
N GLY A 793 -18.55 64.63 2.21
CA GLY A 793 -17.13 64.69 1.88
C GLY A 793 -16.25 64.16 3.02
N ILE A 794 -16.01 64.99 4.04
CA ILE A 794 -15.24 64.61 5.23
C ILE A 794 -16.02 64.98 6.48
N GLU A 795 -16.28 64.01 7.34
CA GLU A 795 -16.93 64.21 8.63
C GLU A 795 -15.99 63.87 9.78
N VAL A 796 -15.87 64.78 10.75
CA VAL A 796 -15.20 64.56 12.04
C VAL A 796 -16.25 64.71 13.12
N ASN A 797 -16.60 63.65 13.83
CA ASN A 797 -17.69 63.67 14.79
C ASN A 797 -17.43 62.79 16.03
N ASP A 798 -18.45 62.69 16.89
CA ASP A 798 -18.51 61.81 18.07
C ASP A 798 -17.23 61.87 18.91
N TYR A 799 -17.01 63.00 19.58
CA TYR A 799 -15.86 63.26 20.47
C TYR A 799 -14.48 63.19 19.80
N SER A 800 -14.40 63.23 18.48
CA SER A 800 -13.12 63.25 17.76
C SER A 800 -12.41 64.59 17.94
N GLY A 801 -11.25 64.59 18.61
CA GLY A 801 -10.55 65.81 18.97
C GLY A 801 -9.03 65.75 18.84
N GLY A 802 -8.41 66.92 18.66
CA GLY A 802 -6.96 67.05 18.50
C GLY A 802 -6.43 66.54 17.15
N ASN A 803 -7.29 66.38 16.15
CA ASN A 803 -6.90 65.89 14.83
C ASN A 803 -6.45 67.01 13.89
N THR A 804 -5.60 66.67 12.92
CA THR A 804 -5.17 67.58 11.85
C THR A 804 -5.76 67.15 10.50
N ILE A 805 -6.67 67.95 9.96
CA ILE A 805 -7.34 67.75 8.67
C ILE A 805 -6.76 68.77 7.69
N ARG A 806 -5.91 68.35 6.76
CA ARG A 806 -5.19 69.30 5.90
C ARG A 806 -4.99 68.91 4.45
N HIS A 807 -4.96 69.90 3.56
CA HIS A 807 -4.72 69.70 2.13
C HIS A 807 -5.67 68.71 1.45
N ASN A 808 -6.86 68.48 2.00
CA ASN A 808 -7.87 67.63 1.38
C ASN A 808 -8.65 68.43 0.32
N VAL A 809 -9.14 67.73 -0.71
CA VAL A 809 -9.99 68.28 -1.76
C VAL A 809 -11.34 67.58 -1.67
N VAL A 810 -12.41 68.35 -1.49
CA VAL A 810 -13.79 67.86 -1.49
C VAL A 810 -14.53 68.63 -2.58
N SER A 811 -15.17 67.93 -3.52
CA SER A 811 -15.99 68.59 -4.54
C SER A 811 -17.25 67.83 -4.87
N ASP A 812 -18.30 68.56 -5.27
CA ASP A 812 -19.53 67.99 -5.81
C ASP A 812 -20.22 67.01 -4.82
N CYS A 813 -20.08 67.28 -3.52
CA CYS A 813 -20.75 66.52 -2.46
C CYS A 813 -22.01 67.25 -1.96
N ASN A 814 -22.99 66.56 -1.37
CA ASN A 814 -24.09 67.29 -0.71
C ASN A 814 -23.53 68.06 0.50
N GLU A 815 -22.72 67.40 1.33
CA GLU A 815 -22.07 68.01 2.49
C GLU A 815 -20.54 67.99 2.32
N GLY A 816 -19.87 69.13 2.48
CA GLY A 816 -18.42 69.29 2.28
C GLY A 816 -17.59 68.71 3.42
N ILE A 817 -17.09 69.58 4.32
CA ILE A 817 -16.34 69.17 5.52
C ILE A 817 -17.11 69.53 6.80
N LYS A 818 -17.38 68.54 7.65
CA LYS A 818 -18.19 68.67 8.86
C LYS A 818 -17.39 68.40 10.14
N ALA A 819 -17.70 69.15 11.20
CA ALA A 819 -17.31 68.90 12.58
C ALA A 819 -18.57 68.89 13.48
N THR A 820 -19.00 67.73 13.96
CA THR A 820 -20.27 67.55 14.69
C THR A 820 -20.09 66.72 15.96
N ALA A 821 -21.13 66.61 16.79
CA ALA A 821 -21.17 65.81 18.03
C ALA A 821 -19.89 65.87 18.89
N PHE A 822 -19.59 67.03 19.49
CA PHE A 822 -18.44 67.23 20.39
C PHE A 822 -17.07 67.02 19.72
N ALA A 823 -16.93 67.28 18.42
CA ALA A 823 -15.64 67.26 17.74
C ALA A 823 -14.82 68.51 18.12
N GLU A 824 -13.98 68.41 19.15
CA GLU A 824 -13.30 69.56 19.76
C GLU A 824 -11.81 69.68 19.39
N GLY A 825 -11.33 70.91 19.23
CA GLY A 825 -9.89 71.18 19.15
C GLY A 825 -9.19 70.64 17.90
N ASN A 826 -9.91 70.45 16.79
CA ASN A 826 -9.35 69.99 15.53
C ASN A 826 -8.80 71.16 14.69
N ALA A 827 -7.78 70.87 13.87
CA ALA A 827 -7.15 71.82 12.96
C ALA A 827 -7.48 71.51 11.50
N PHE A 828 -8.27 72.37 10.87
CA PHE A 828 -8.65 72.31 9.46
C PHE A 828 -7.81 73.31 8.66
N GLU A 829 -6.75 72.82 8.01
CA GLU A 829 -5.75 73.68 7.35
C GLU A 829 -5.61 73.41 5.85
N HIS A 830 -5.63 74.45 5.02
CA HIS A 830 -5.32 74.31 3.59
C HIS A 830 -6.20 73.31 2.81
N ASN A 831 -7.42 73.04 3.26
CA ASN A 831 -8.38 72.20 2.53
C ASN A 831 -9.08 73.02 1.44
N ARG A 832 -9.54 72.34 0.40
CA ARG A 832 -10.30 72.90 -0.73
C ARG A 832 -11.68 72.25 -0.75
N VAL A 833 -12.75 73.02 -0.65
CA VAL A 833 -14.14 72.53 -0.67
C VAL A 833 -14.92 73.28 -1.74
N GLU A 834 -15.44 72.54 -2.73
CA GLU A 834 -16.02 73.12 -3.94
C GLU A 834 -17.38 72.53 -4.33
N ASN A 835 -18.23 73.35 -4.94
CA ASN A 835 -19.48 72.93 -5.59
C ASN A 835 -20.39 72.01 -4.74
N SER A 836 -20.36 72.18 -3.42
CA SER A 836 -21.14 71.38 -2.47
C SER A 836 -22.32 72.19 -1.91
N GLU A 837 -23.37 71.56 -1.39
CA GLU A 837 -24.46 72.34 -0.75
C GLU A 837 -23.91 73.08 0.49
N LEU A 838 -23.11 72.39 1.31
CA LEU A 838 -22.40 72.96 2.46
C LEU A 838 -20.88 72.87 2.26
N GLY A 839 -20.16 73.98 2.43
CA GLY A 839 -18.70 74.00 2.39
C GLY A 839 -18.09 73.44 3.69
N PHE A 840 -18.08 74.23 4.75
CA PHE A 840 -17.74 73.79 6.11
C PHE A 840 -18.96 73.86 7.02
N PHE A 841 -19.13 72.89 7.90
CA PHE A 841 -20.26 72.88 8.84
C PHE A 841 -19.81 72.41 10.22
N VAL A 842 -20.05 73.25 11.22
CA VAL A 842 -19.68 73.01 12.63
C VAL A 842 -20.93 73.08 13.48
N ALA A 843 -21.26 71.99 14.18
CA ALA A 843 -22.45 71.92 15.00
C ALA A 843 -22.30 71.03 16.23
N GLU A 844 -23.34 71.01 17.07
CA GLU A 844 -23.53 70.08 18.18
C GLU A 844 -22.35 70.08 19.17
N TYR A 845 -22.13 71.23 19.82
CA TYR A 845 -21.09 71.44 20.83
C TYR A 845 -19.64 71.27 20.31
N SER A 846 -19.41 71.25 19.00
CA SER A 846 -18.07 71.08 18.40
C SER A 846 -17.26 72.37 18.49
N SER A 847 -16.51 72.50 19.57
CA SER A 847 -15.89 73.76 20.01
C SER A 847 -14.38 73.79 19.79
N TYR A 848 -13.81 75.00 19.80
CA TYR A 848 -12.35 75.23 19.75
C TYR A 848 -11.63 74.68 18.51
N ASN A 849 -12.34 74.48 17.40
CA ASN A 849 -11.73 74.08 16.14
C ASN A 849 -11.15 75.29 15.40
N THR A 850 -10.06 75.08 14.66
CA THR A 850 -9.40 76.12 13.86
C THR A 850 -9.53 75.81 12.37
N PHE A 851 -9.97 76.80 11.60
CA PHE A 851 -10.14 76.74 10.15
C PHE A 851 -9.22 77.77 9.53
N THR A 852 -8.06 77.34 9.02
CA THR A 852 -7.05 78.26 8.53
C THR A 852 -6.62 78.00 7.09
N LYS A 853 -6.56 79.06 6.28
CA LYS A 853 -6.05 79.03 4.89
C LYS A 853 -6.75 78.00 3.99
N ASN A 854 -8.01 77.72 4.24
CA ASN A 854 -8.85 76.88 3.39
C ASN A 854 -9.35 77.66 2.17
N HIS A 855 -9.68 76.95 1.10
CA HIS A 855 -10.26 77.46 -0.15
C HIS A 855 -11.68 76.93 -0.27
N ILE A 856 -12.68 77.82 -0.28
CA ILE A 856 -14.10 77.49 -0.19
C ILE A 856 -14.81 78.19 -1.36
N GLU A 857 -15.20 77.42 -2.38
CA GLU A 857 -15.67 78.00 -3.64
C GLU A 857 -16.94 77.34 -4.20
N GLY A 858 -17.88 78.12 -4.73
CA GLY A 858 -19.01 77.57 -5.49
C GLY A 858 -20.04 76.77 -4.67
N ASN A 859 -20.00 76.84 -3.34
CA ASN A 859 -20.92 76.10 -2.47
C ASN A 859 -22.24 76.87 -2.27
N GLU A 860 -23.36 76.22 -1.92
CA GLU A 860 -24.58 76.98 -1.57
C GLU A 860 -24.38 77.80 -0.30
N THR A 861 -23.78 77.21 0.75
CA THR A 861 -23.29 77.94 1.94
C THR A 861 -21.84 77.55 2.26
N GLY A 862 -20.93 78.51 2.30
CA GLY A 862 -19.49 78.28 2.46
C GLY A 862 -19.05 77.82 3.85
N PHE A 863 -19.56 78.43 4.93
CA PHE A 863 -19.25 78.03 6.31
C PHE A 863 -20.48 78.18 7.22
N VAL A 864 -20.76 77.17 8.04
CA VAL A 864 -21.87 77.18 9.01
C VAL A 864 -21.35 76.86 10.41
N ALA A 865 -21.74 77.64 11.42
CA ALA A 865 -21.56 77.30 12.83
C ALA A 865 -22.89 77.40 13.61
N LYS A 866 -23.28 76.34 14.31
CA LYS A 866 -24.50 76.33 15.14
C LYS A 866 -24.47 75.38 16.35
N ASP A 867 -25.57 75.34 17.10
CA ASP A 867 -25.85 74.38 18.16
C ASP A 867 -24.76 74.36 19.26
N ASP A 868 -24.57 75.52 19.92
CA ASP A 868 -23.63 75.75 21.04
C ASP A 868 -22.14 75.42 20.72
N SER A 869 -21.73 75.54 19.46
CA SER A 869 -20.35 75.26 19.00
C SER A 869 -19.46 76.51 19.14
N VAL A 870 -18.86 76.71 20.31
CA VAL A 870 -18.20 77.96 20.69
C VAL A 870 -16.69 77.96 20.48
N GLY A 871 -16.08 79.15 20.41
CA GLY A 871 -14.62 79.29 20.43
C GLY A 871 -13.92 78.76 19.18
N ASN A 872 -14.67 78.52 18.11
CA ASN A 872 -14.13 78.17 16.81
C ASN A 872 -13.46 79.39 16.15
N GLU A 873 -12.42 79.18 15.35
CA GLU A 873 -11.66 80.23 14.68
C GLU A 873 -11.66 80.03 13.15
N LEU A 874 -12.18 81.01 12.41
CA LEU A 874 -12.16 81.08 10.96
C LEU A 874 -11.17 82.16 10.51
N VAL A 875 -9.95 81.76 10.14
CA VAL A 875 -8.81 82.69 9.93
C VAL A 875 -8.12 82.51 8.57
N LYS A 876 -7.98 83.58 7.78
CA LYS A 876 -7.22 83.60 6.51
C LYS A 876 -7.72 82.62 5.43
N ASN A 877 -9.00 82.31 5.43
CA ASN A 877 -9.63 81.46 4.41
C ASN A 877 -10.05 82.30 3.19
N TRP A 878 -10.17 81.62 2.06
CA TRP A 878 -10.59 82.17 0.78
C TRP A 878 -12.02 81.71 0.47
N PHE A 879 -12.92 82.66 0.26
CA PHE A 879 -14.34 82.44 -0.08
C PHE A 879 -14.65 83.11 -1.42
N CYS A 880 -15.15 82.33 -2.40
CA CYS A 880 -15.59 82.89 -3.68
C CYS A 880 -16.78 82.12 -4.25
N ASP A 881 -17.66 82.82 -4.96
CA ASP A 881 -18.76 82.24 -5.74
C ASP A 881 -19.70 81.32 -4.93
N ASN A 882 -19.68 81.42 -3.60
CA ASN A 882 -20.65 80.72 -2.74
C ASN A 882 -22.00 81.46 -2.76
N GLY A 883 -23.11 80.74 -2.58
CA GLY A 883 -24.44 81.36 -2.44
C GLY A 883 -24.52 82.26 -1.20
N GLN A 884 -23.96 81.79 -0.08
CA GLN A 884 -23.71 82.52 1.15
C GLN A 884 -22.32 82.16 1.68
N ASP A 885 -21.44 83.12 1.95
CA ASP A 885 -20.06 82.80 2.38
C ASP A 885 -20.00 82.16 3.75
N TRP A 886 -20.74 82.71 4.73
CA TRP A 886 -20.88 82.07 6.04
C TRP A 886 -22.21 82.39 6.75
N TRP A 887 -22.60 81.52 7.68
CA TRP A 887 -23.74 81.71 8.58
C TRP A 887 -23.39 81.19 9.97
N MET A 888 -23.76 81.94 11.01
CA MET A 888 -23.47 81.59 12.40
C MET A 888 -24.70 81.87 13.27
N SER A 889 -25.09 80.92 14.10
CA SER A 889 -26.13 81.16 15.10
C SER A 889 -25.58 81.99 16.28
N PRO A 890 -26.43 82.76 16.98
CA PRO A 890 -26.00 83.60 18.11
C PRO A 890 -25.35 82.84 19.28
N ASP A 891 -25.69 81.56 19.43
CA ASP A 891 -25.17 80.67 20.47
C ASP A 891 -23.83 80.00 20.10
N SER A 892 -23.35 80.18 18.86
CA SER A 892 -22.12 79.56 18.35
C SER A 892 -21.15 80.62 17.80
N PRO A 893 -20.68 81.57 18.65
CA PRO A 893 -19.77 82.63 18.22
C PRO A 893 -18.46 82.04 17.69
N THR A 894 -18.14 82.38 16.45
CA THR A 894 -16.88 82.02 15.77
C THR A 894 -16.05 83.29 15.55
N ILE A 895 -14.74 83.21 15.82
CA ILE A 895 -13.81 84.31 15.57
C ILE A 895 -13.52 84.34 14.07
N VAL A 896 -13.86 85.44 13.39
CA VAL A 896 -13.64 85.63 11.94
C VAL A 896 -12.55 86.68 11.73
N GLU A 897 -11.39 86.28 11.22
CA GLU A 897 -10.23 87.18 11.04
C GLU A 897 -9.52 86.96 9.69
N ASP A 898 -9.15 88.05 9.02
CA ASP A 898 -8.31 88.04 7.81
C ASP A 898 -8.81 87.14 6.64
N ASN A 899 -10.10 86.79 6.59
CA ASN A 899 -10.65 86.02 5.47
C ASN A 899 -10.84 86.89 4.22
N TRP A 900 -10.60 86.31 3.04
CA TRP A 900 -10.79 86.95 1.75
C TRP A 900 -12.08 86.48 1.11
N VAL A 901 -12.96 87.44 0.76
CA VAL A 901 -14.18 87.24 -0.03
C VAL A 901 -14.03 87.87 -1.42
N CYS A 902 -14.44 87.17 -2.49
CA CYS A 902 -14.42 87.70 -3.87
C CYS A 902 -15.32 88.95 -4.07
N GLU A 903 -14.95 89.85 -4.99
CA GLU A 903 -15.71 91.08 -5.26
C GLU A 903 -17.09 90.80 -5.91
N ASN A 904 -18.16 91.37 -5.33
CA ASN A 904 -19.61 91.28 -5.67
C ASN A 904 -20.48 90.34 -4.81
N GLN A 905 -20.00 89.87 -3.67
CA GLN A 905 -20.80 89.06 -2.74
C GLN A 905 -21.11 89.85 -1.46
N THR A 906 -22.34 89.73 -0.94
CA THR A 906 -22.69 90.21 0.41
C THR A 906 -22.37 89.11 1.43
N PRO A 907 -21.57 89.39 2.47
CA PRO A 907 -21.25 88.45 3.53
C PRO A 907 -22.46 87.93 4.31
#